data_AF-A0A813GL51-F1
#
_entry.id   AF-A0A813GL51-F1
#
_cell.length_a   1.000
_cell.length_b   1.000
_cell.length_c   1.000
_cell.angle_alpha   90.00
_cell.angle_beta   90.00
_cell.angle_gamma   90.00
#
_symmetry.space_group_name_H-M   'P 1'
#
loop_
_entity.id
_entity.type
_entity.pdbx_description
1 polymer ?
#
loop_
_entity_poly.entity_id
_entity_poly.type
_entity_poly.pdbx_seq_one_letter_code
_entity_poly.pdbx_strand_id
1 'polypeptide(L)'
;MHCSIMSHTFGTDMLLNFSRLSIPTNEDIKKLKVNFYSGRGVGQALDGFTQVLQRDDGLGHKDAELRRNATTLAAELAGDGILEDDLSSCEDADQEVCSAFLKDASDADFERHKRRWLRERSRWLSADAYARACMVVGMNQLLQALAYNTVAQVWQVSPLTSLVCLLMAKLLSYHTLTIDIGSDLCDYRKCCPLYLFELLPPVYALALLFLFPPASQALSNSKNAGRETLYALPVFFMHAAWMLFIAVSISEKSHWLHRFAGPANSASEDSGSDTPYFSDGSAPQHDISARYLMTGLHGQQHLPVRLQTVSYFGTIKLEKPVLVEGIADEESEGPKFDHQPAKVVRSFTLAMACLWVLAGFLHIADSTWIMESSGDGPSAPRRLFASEVRRLSVTWPPPASLFRVLSMSLSDGGGTGSQLFIKSDFSFHAVDFSSMVNNESLGTFTELGDADAFVVLCTNRSCSSLTAAGSPRTWSLSQLERCSTDASEFSESSELSEASVPASIPIPVSWRAISAAWDLSCSDSKCSLAWVAGWDGTSVSIAELRKDGFTGIWSFRPRWKLHPGTGLCAFDKDLCAAWREGKYDDVEALQLSPGGRTGLSVLRRNGLLDAWALESGRLLGHWQLGKNYTAMAHNAPHGGLHLALQLESGPVIESLPLPQELSDTGLAQSSATGREAVSAGRDAKVASRLSR
;
A
#
# COMPACT_ATOMS: atom_id res chain seq x y z
N MET A 1 -7.70 5.77 -5.86
CA MET A 1 -6.40 6.34 -6.26
C MET A 1 -6.12 6.17 -7.76
N HIS A 2 -6.08 4.96 -8.32
CA HIS A 2 -5.85 4.75 -9.77
C HIS A 2 -6.73 5.61 -10.68
N CYS A 3 -8.01 5.72 -10.36
CA CYS A 3 -8.98 6.53 -11.07
C CYS A 3 -8.64 8.03 -11.10
N SER A 4 -8.03 8.53 -10.03
CA SER A 4 -7.54 9.90 -9.96
C SER A 4 -6.33 10.10 -10.86
N ILE A 5 -5.36 9.18 -10.78
CA ILE A 5 -4.16 9.20 -11.63
C ILE A 5 -4.57 9.17 -13.10
N MET A 6 -5.49 8.27 -13.48
CA MET A 6 -6.01 8.20 -14.84
C MET A 6 -6.71 9.49 -15.28
N SER A 7 -7.54 10.09 -14.43
CA SER A 7 -8.23 11.35 -14.75
C SER A 7 -7.25 12.52 -14.90
N HIS A 8 -6.22 12.57 -14.06
CA HIS A 8 -5.15 13.57 -14.14
C HIS A 8 -4.30 13.37 -15.40
N THR A 9 -3.80 12.15 -15.64
CA THR A 9 -3.04 11.79 -16.85
C THR A 9 -3.83 12.09 -18.11
N PHE A 10 -5.12 11.75 -18.14
CA PHE A 10 -5.99 12.06 -19.27
C PHE A 10 -6.17 13.57 -19.46
N GLY A 11 -6.38 14.33 -18.38
CA GLY A 11 -6.43 15.79 -18.42
C GLY A 11 -5.13 16.41 -18.94
N THR A 12 -3.97 15.94 -18.46
CA THR A 12 -2.66 16.39 -18.93
C THR A 12 -2.39 15.98 -20.36
N ASP A 13 -2.81 14.78 -20.78
CA ASP A 13 -2.65 14.31 -22.16
C ASP A 13 -3.55 15.09 -23.11
N MET A 14 -4.77 15.47 -22.70
CA MET A 14 -5.56 16.45 -23.45
C MET A 14 -4.79 17.76 -23.57
N LEU A 15 -4.30 18.33 -22.46
CA LEU A 15 -3.53 19.57 -22.52
C LEU A 15 -2.28 19.45 -23.40
N LEU A 16 -1.54 18.33 -23.32
CA LEU A 16 -0.32 18.11 -24.09
C LEU A 16 -0.59 17.82 -25.57
N ASN A 17 -1.58 17.01 -25.90
CA ASN A 17 -1.93 16.72 -27.30
C ASN A 17 -2.58 17.92 -27.98
N PHE A 18 -3.30 18.77 -27.26
CA PHE A 18 -3.88 20.01 -27.80
C PHE A 18 -2.93 21.21 -27.75
N SER A 19 -2.01 21.28 -26.78
CA SER A 19 -0.90 22.27 -26.79
C SER A 19 0.19 21.91 -27.79
N ARG A 20 0.28 20.65 -28.22
CA ARG A 20 0.97 20.21 -29.44
C ARG A 20 0.15 20.55 -30.69
N LEU A 21 -0.25 21.81 -30.82
CA LEU A 21 -0.20 22.37 -32.16
C LEU A 21 1.28 22.49 -32.48
N SER A 22 1.64 21.95 -33.65
CA SER A 22 2.95 22.12 -34.24
C SER A 22 3.37 23.56 -33.99
N ILE A 23 4.44 23.76 -33.20
CA ILE A 23 5.26 24.95 -33.36
C ILE A 23 5.41 25.05 -34.87
N PRO A 24 4.87 26.12 -35.51
CA PRO A 24 4.85 26.18 -36.96
C PRO A 24 6.25 25.80 -37.41
N THR A 25 6.35 24.85 -38.34
CA THR A 25 7.67 24.35 -38.73
C THR A 25 8.51 25.55 -39.18
N ASN A 26 9.83 25.49 -39.15
CA ASN A 26 10.62 26.61 -39.68
C ASN A 26 10.21 26.95 -41.13
N GLU A 27 9.64 26.00 -41.89
CA GLU A 27 9.00 26.26 -43.19
C GLU A 27 7.65 26.97 -43.08
N ASP A 28 6.76 26.60 -42.17
CA ASP A 28 5.50 27.32 -41.94
C ASP A 28 5.75 28.72 -41.36
N ILE A 29 6.76 28.87 -40.49
CA ILE A 29 7.26 30.17 -40.01
C ILE A 29 7.90 30.94 -41.17
N LYS A 30 8.61 30.30 -42.10
CA LYS A 30 9.15 30.96 -43.31
C LYS A 30 8.05 31.33 -44.32
N LYS A 31 6.96 30.57 -44.39
CA LYS A 31 5.76 30.91 -45.18
C LYS A 31 4.91 31.99 -44.50
N LEU A 32 4.90 32.03 -43.17
CA LEU A 32 4.29 33.07 -42.34
C LEU A 32 5.19 34.29 -42.15
N LYS A 33 6.50 34.19 -42.45
CA LYS A 33 7.33 35.29 -42.90
C LYS A 33 6.81 35.72 -44.27
N VAL A 34 5.55 36.15 -44.31
CA VAL A 34 5.20 37.29 -45.15
C VAL A 34 6.25 38.34 -44.79
N ASN A 35 6.74 38.98 -45.83
CA ASN A 35 7.70 40.04 -45.84
C ASN A 35 7.22 41.30 -45.08
N PHE A 36 6.71 41.13 -43.85
CA PHE A 36 6.47 42.18 -42.85
C PHE A 36 7.75 42.99 -42.57
N TYR A 37 8.91 42.41 -42.90
CA TYR A 37 10.21 43.07 -42.92
C TYR A 37 10.89 43.02 -44.31
N SER A 38 10.15 42.96 -45.42
CA SER A 38 10.77 43.33 -46.70
C SER A 38 11.00 44.83 -46.70
N GLY A 39 12.28 45.22 -46.67
CA GLY A 39 12.85 46.48 -47.14
C GLY A 39 12.28 47.80 -46.58
N ARG A 40 10.99 48.08 -46.78
CA ARG A 40 10.38 49.40 -46.47
C ARG A 40 9.97 49.57 -45.01
N GLY A 41 9.54 48.52 -44.31
CA GLY A 41 9.18 48.62 -42.88
C GLY A 41 10.41 48.94 -42.01
N VAL A 42 11.56 48.36 -42.36
CA VAL A 42 12.85 48.68 -41.75
C VAL A 42 13.31 50.08 -42.15
N GLY A 43 13.12 50.49 -43.41
CA GLY A 43 13.40 51.86 -43.86
C GLY A 43 12.59 52.93 -43.13
N GLN A 44 11.27 52.78 -43.00
CA GLN A 44 10.41 53.74 -42.28
C GLN A 44 10.60 53.70 -40.76
N ALA A 45 10.88 52.51 -40.19
CA ALA A 45 11.23 52.41 -38.78
C ALA A 45 12.61 53.04 -38.50
N LEU A 46 13.60 52.85 -39.39
CA LEU A 46 14.88 53.55 -39.31
C LEU A 46 14.71 55.04 -39.56
N ASP A 47 13.92 55.51 -40.52
CA ASP A 47 13.70 56.94 -40.76
C ASP A 47 12.99 57.60 -39.58
N GLY A 48 12.02 56.91 -38.95
CA GLY A 48 11.41 57.33 -37.69
C GLY A 48 12.41 57.36 -36.53
N PHE A 49 13.27 56.35 -36.42
CA PHE A 49 14.34 56.30 -35.41
C PHE A 49 15.42 57.37 -35.67
N THR A 50 15.70 57.68 -36.93
CA THR A 50 16.68 58.68 -37.37
C THR A 50 16.13 60.09 -37.18
N GLN A 51 14.82 60.31 -37.37
CA GLN A 51 14.14 61.57 -36.99
C GLN A 51 14.09 61.76 -35.47
N VAL A 52 13.93 60.69 -34.69
CA VAL A 52 14.00 60.76 -33.22
C VAL A 52 15.43 61.06 -32.75
N LEU A 53 16.45 60.48 -33.40
CA LEU A 53 17.87 60.78 -33.14
C LEU A 53 18.29 62.17 -33.63
N GLN A 54 17.69 62.69 -34.71
CA GLN A 54 17.94 64.05 -35.21
C GLN A 54 17.25 65.14 -34.38
N ARG A 55 16.25 64.78 -33.57
CA ARG A 55 15.54 65.75 -32.71
C ARG A 55 16.27 66.01 -31.39
N ASP A 56 17.38 65.31 -31.14
CA ASP A 56 18.17 65.41 -29.93
C ASP A 56 19.56 65.98 -30.27
N ASP A 57 19.64 67.30 -30.49
CA ASP A 57 20.86 68.06 -30.84
C ASP A 57 21.96 68.07 -29.73
N GLY A 58 21.87 67.17 -28.75
CA GLY A 58 22.67 67.19 -27.52
C GLY A 58 23.82 66.18 -27.43
N LEU A 59 23.96 65.22 -28.34
CA LEU A 59 24.92 64.11 -28.18
C LEU A 59 26.08 64.19 -29.16
N GLY A 60 27.09 64.94 -28.74
CA GLY A 60 28.39 65.00 -29.40
C GLY A 60 29.12 63.65 -29.47
N HIS A 61 29.70 63.43 -30.65
CA HIS A 61 30.81 62.52 -30.97
C HIS A 61 30.59 61.00 -31.01
N LYS A 62 29.55 60.41 -30.38
CA LYS A 62 29.28 58.95 -30.49
C LYS A 62 28.42 58.52 -31.69
N ASP A 63 27.77 59.46 -32.38
CA ASP A 63 26.85 59.17 -33.49
C ASP A 63 27.53 58.80 -34.81
N ALA A 64 28.79 59.19 -35.01
CA ALA A 64 29.51 58.88 -36.25
C ALA A 64 29.85 57.38 -36.37
N GLU A 65 30.08 56.71 -35.25
CA GLU A 65 30.40 55.28 -35.20
C GLU A 65 29.15 54.41 -35.32
N LEU A 66 28.04 54.83 -34.71
CA LEU A 66 26.73 54.16 -34.89
C LEU A 66 26.20 54.29 -36.32
N ARG A 67 26.36 55.46 -36.96
CA ARG A 67 25.99 55.65 -38.37
C ARG A 67 26.82 54.78 -39.32
N ARG A 68 28.12 54.60 -39.03
CA ARG A 68 28.97 53.66 -39.80
C ARG A 68 28.48 52.23 -39.64
N ASN A 69 28.21 51.78 -38.41
CA ASN A 69 27.79 50.40 -38.19
C ASN A 69 26.41 50.09 -38.78
N ALA A 70 25.47 51.05 -38.75
CA ALA A 70 24.15 50.88 -39.38
C ALA A 70 24.24 50.83 -40.92
N THR A 71 25.13 51.61 -41.54
CA THR A 71 25.33 51.58 -43.00
C THR A 71 26.05 50.30 -43.45
N THR A 72 27.00 49.78 -42.67
CA THR A 72 27.64 48.48 -42.97
C THR A 72 26.64 47.32 -42.84
N LEU A 73 25.77 47.34 -41.82
CA LEU A 73 24.76 46.30 -41.61
C LEU A 73 23.68 46.33 -42.71
N ALA A 74 23.29 47.52 -43.17
CA ALA A 74 22.36 47.66 -44.30
C ALA A 74 22.98 47.17 -45.62
N ALA A 75 24.30 47.39 -45.82
CA ALA A 75 25.02 46.88 -46.98
C ALA A 75 25.22 45.35 -46.94
N GLU A 76 25.43 44.75 -45.76
CA GLU A 76 25.49 43.28 -45.60
C GLU A 76 24.12 42.63 -45.83
N LEU A 77 23.03 43.26 -45.38
CA LEU A 77 21.67 42.76 -45.57
C LEU A 77 21.16 42.93 -47.01
N ALA A 78 21.70 43.89 -47.76
CA ALA A 78 21.42 44.07 -49.19
C ALA A 78 22.26 43.15 -50.10
N GLY A 79 23.31 42.51 -49.57
CA GLY A 79 24.26 41.71 -50.34
C GLY A 79 23.85 40.25 -50.59
N ASP A 80 22.72 39.78 -50.03
CA ASP A 80 22.22 38.42 -50.28
C ASP A 80 21.25 38.46 -51.48
N GLY A 81 21.84 38.53 -52.69
CA GLY A 81 21.20 38.74 -53.99
C GLY A 81 20.26 37.62 -54.46
N ILE A 82 19.25 37.29 -53.67
CA ILE A 82 18.22 36.30 -53.98
C ILE A 82 16.86 36.96 -54.28
N LEU A 83 16.78 38.30 -54.28
CA LEU A 83 15.51 39.02 -54.45
C LEU A 83 15.52 40.16 -55.50
N GLU A 84 16.47 40.19 -56.44
CA GLU A 84 16.49 41.20 -57.51
C GLU A 84 15.84 40.73 -58.82
N ASP A 85 15.75 39.42 -59.08
CA ASP A 85 15.23 38.92 -60.36
C ASP A 85 13.69 38.98 -60.51
N ASP A 86 12.91 39.03 -59.41
CA ASP A 86 11.44 39.15 -59.48
C ASP A 86 10.93 40.59 -59.35
N LEU A 87 11.80 41.58 -59.07
CA LEU A 87 11.41 43.00 -58.93
C LEU A 87 11.72 43.85 -60.17
N SER A 88 12.52 43.35 -61.13
CA SER A 88 12.87 44.07 -62.36
C SER A 88 11.70 44.23 -63.35
N SER A 89 10.58 43.52 -63.17
CA SER A 89 9.41 43.68 -64.05
C SER A 89 8.45 44.82 -63.67
N CYS A 90 8.72 45.54 -62.58
CA CYS A 90 7.90 46.66 -62.12
C CYS A 90 8.51 48.05 -62.37
N GLU A 91 9.64 48.14 -63.08
CA GLU A 91 10.39 49.42 -63.24
C GLU A 91 9.63 50.50 -64.04
N ASP A 92 8.62 50.15 -64.84
CA ASP A 92 7.91 51.12 -65.70
C ASP A 92 6.41 51.30 -65.38
N ALA A 93 5.88 50.65 -64.34
CA ALA A 93 4.47 50.78 -63.94
C ALA A 93 4.37 51.29 -62.50
N ASP A 94 3.85 52.52 -62.37
CA ASP A 94 3.44 53.22 -61.15
C ASP A 94 3.77 52.51 -59.83
N GLN A 95 4.90 52.90 -59.23
CA GLN A 95 5.40 52.42 -57.93
C GLN A 95 4.35 52.50 -56.79
N GLU A 96 3.33 53.34 -56.96
CA GLU A 96 2.17 53.45 -56.07
C GLU A 96 1.28 52.20 -56.13
N VAL A 97 1.04 51.64 -57.32
CA VAL A 97 0.18 50.45 -57.56
C VAL A 97 0.80 49.20 -56.95
N CYS A 98 2.10 48.96 -57.13
CA CYS A 98 2.79 47.81 -56.51
C CYS A 98 2.81 47.91 -54.98
N SER A 99 2.93 49.13 -54.42
CA SER A 99 2.90 49.33 -52.98
C SER A 99 1.51 49.13 -52.36
N ALA A 100 0.45 49.50 -53.10
CA ALA A 100 -0.93 49.22 -52.70
C ALA A 100 -1.23 47.73 -52.76
N PHE A 101 -0.77 47.03 -53.81
CA PHE A 101 -1.01 45.59 -53.99
C PHE A 101 -0.32 44.74 -52.91
N LEU A 102 0.92 45.08 -52.52
CA LEU A 102 1.63 44.40 -51.44
C LEU A 102 1.02 44.67 -50.06
N LYS A 103 0.45 45.87 -49.85
CA LYS A 103 -0.24 46.23 -48.60
C LYS A 103 -1.57 45.48 -48.48
N ASP A 104 -2.36 45.40 -49.56
CA ASP A 104 -3.61 44.66 -49.59
C ASP A 104 -3.40 43.15 -49.39
N ALA A 105 -2.31 42.57 -49.93
CA ALA A 105 -1.95 41.18 -49.70
C ALA A 105 -1.58 40.89 -48.22
N SER A 106 -0.84 41.79 -47.58
CA SER A 106 -0.44 41.66 -46.17
C SER A 106 -1.64 41.78 -45.22
N ASP A 107 -2.55 42.72 -45.48
CA ASP A 107 -3.74 42.93 -44.65
C ASP A 107 -4.75 41.78 -44.81
N ALA A 108 -4.87 41.23 -46.03
CA ALA A 108 -5.69 40.05 -46.30
C ALA A 108 -5.17 38.80 -45.56
N ASP A 109 -3.85 38.59 -45.50
CA ASP A 109 -3.25 37.47 -44.78
C ASP A 109 -3.36 37.63 -43.25
N PHE A 110 -3.22 38.86 -42.72
CA PHE A 110 -3.44 39.13 -41.30
C PHE A 110 -4.89 38.86 -40.90
N GLU A 111 -5.86 39.35 -41.66
CA GLU A 111 -7.29 39.10 -41.39
C GLU A 111 -7.63 37.62 -41.57
N ARG A 112 -7.04 36.92 -42.54
CA ARG A 112 -7.18 35.47 -42.70
C ARG A 112 -6.62 34.72 -41.48
N HIS A 113 -5.45 35.13 -40.98
CA HIS A 113 -4.83 34.53 -39.79
C HIS A 113 -5.64 34.82 -38.52
N LYS A 114 -6.10 36.05 -38.33
CA LYS A 114 -6.96 36.46 -37.21
C LYS A 114 -8.30 35.71 -37.22
N ARG A 115 -8.94 35.55 -38.37
CA ARG A 115 -10.18 34.75 -38.52
C ARG A 115 -9.93 33.27 -38.25
N ARG A 116 -8.78 32.73 -38.66
CA ARG A 116 -8.38 31.35 -38.33
C ARG A 116 -8.14 31.21 -36.83
N TRP A 117 -7.40 32.14 -36.22
CA TRP A 117 -7.13 32.16 -34.78
C TRP A 117 -8.42 32.29 -33.97
N LEU A 118 -9.36 33.15 -34.34
CA LEU A 118 -10.65 33.28 -33.65
C LEU A 118 -11.48 31.99 -33.73
N ARG A 119 -11.48 31.31 -34.89
CA ARG A 119 -12.15 30.01 -35.07
C ARG A 119 -11.48 28.90 -34.25
N GLU A 120 -10.15 28.86 -34.22
CA GLU A 120 -9.40 27.87 -33.47
C GLU A 120 -9.49 28.14 -31.97
N ARG A 121 -9.36 29.39 -31.50
CA ARG A 121 -9.43 29.80 -30.09
C ARG A 121 -10.64 29.22 -29.36
N SER A 122 -11.81 29.20 -29.99
CA SER A 122 -13.02 28.63 -29.39
C SER A 122 -12.88 27.12 -29.10
N ARG A 123 -12.24 26.36 -30.01
CA ARG A 123 -11.94 24.94 -29.83
C ARG A 123 -10.89 24.70 -28.74
N TRP A 124 -9.95 25.62 -28.59
CA TRP A 124 -8.92 25.52 -27.56
C TRP A 124 -9.48 25.80 -26.17
N LEU A 125 -10.30 26.85 -26.04
CA LEU A 125 -10.95 27.19 -24.78
C LEU A 125 -11.89 26.07 -24.32
N SER A 126 -12.57 25.38 -25.24
CA SER A 126 -13.38 24.22 -24.88
C SER A 126 -12.52 23.04 -24.43
N ALA A 127 -11.44 22.70 -25.15
CA ALA A 127 -10.51 21.64 -24.76
C ALA A 127 -9.84 21.90 -23.40
N ASP A 128 -9.39 23.13 -23.14
CA ASP A 128 -8.84 23.55 -21.84
C ASP A 128 -9.88 23.42 -20.73
N ALA A 129 -11.12 23.89 -20.95
CA ALA A 129 -12.19 23.76 -19.98
C ALA A 129 -12.50 22.28 -19.64
N TYR A 130 -12.51 21.39 -20.65
CA TYR A 130 -12.70 19.95 -20.41
C TYR A 130 -11.52 19.30 -19.70
N ALA A 131 -10.29 19.69 -20.04
CA ALA A 131 -9.10 19.19 -19.37
C ALA A 131 -9.09 19.60 -17.88
N ARG A 132 -9.45 20.85 -17.57
CA ARG A 132 -9.64 21.31 -16.19
C ARG A 132 -10.72 20.51 -15.49
N ALA A 133 -11.88 20.32 -16.10
CA ALA A 133 -12.94 19.49 -15.51
C ALA A 133 -12.44 18.06 -15.18
N CYS A 134 -11.67 17.43 -16.07
CA CYS A 134 -11.05 16.13 -15.82
C CYS A 134 -10.03 16.15 -14.67
N MET A 135 -9.14 17.15 -14.62
CA MET A 135 -8.16 17.28 -13.54
C MET A 135 -8.85 17.47 -12.18
N VAL A 136 -9.92 18.26 -12.14
CA VAL A 136 -10.67 18.57 -10.92
C VAL A 136 -11.46 17.38 -10.42
N VAL A 137 -12.15 16.67 -11.31
CA VAL A 137 -12.78 15.38 -11.00
C VAL A 137 -11.74 14.39 -10.48
N GLY A 138 -10.57 14.33 -11.14
CA GLY A 138 -9.45 13.49 -10.71
C GLY A 138 -8.93 13.84 -9.32
N MET A 139 -8.73 15.12 -9.03
CA MET A 139 -8.25 15.62 -7.74
C MET A 139 -9.27 15.36 -6.63
N ASN A 140 -10.55 15.55 -6.90
CA ASN A 140 -11.61 15.19 -5.95
C ASN A 140 -11.61 13.68 -5.64
N GLN A 141 -11.48 12.83 -6.66
CA GLN A 141 -11.34 11.37 -6.44
C GLN A 141 -10.08 11.01 -5.65
N LEU A 142 -8.99 11.79 -5.77
CA LEU A 142 -7.80 11.61 -4.94
C LEU A 142 -8.08 11.94 -3.48
N LEU A 143 -8.70 13.08 -3.23
CA LEU A 143 -9.02 13.56 -1.89
C LEU A 143 -10.02 12.63 -1.20
N GLN A 144 -10.97 12.06 -1.93
CA GLN A 144 -11.85 11.00 -1.42
C GLN A 144 -11.07 9.75 -1.03
N ALA A 145 -10.17 9.26 -1.88
CA ALA A 145 -9.33 8.09 -1.55
C ALA A 145 -8.40 8.36 -0.36
N LEU A 146 -7.79 9.55 -0.30
CA LEU A 146 -6.95 9.97 0.82
C LEU A 146 -7.76 10.06 2.12
N ALA A 147 -9.00 10.56 2.06
CA ALA A 147 -9.89 10.62 3.20
C ALA A 147 -10.16 9.22 3.77
N TYR A 148 -10.48 8.22 2.93
CA TYR A 148 -10.66 6.84 3.41
C TYR A 148 -9.41 6.25 4.04
N ASN A 149 -8.26 6.39 3.38
CA ASN A 149 -7.01 5.83 3.87
C ASN A 149 -6.59 6.48 5.20
N THR A 150 -6.69 7.81 5.29
CA THR A 150 -6.35 8.56 6.50
C THR A 150 -7.30 8.20 7.63
N VAL A 151 -8.60 8.12 7.35
CA VAL A 151 -9.59 7.70 8.36
C VAL A 151 -9.28 6.30 8.85
N ALA A 152 -9.06 5.31 7.97
CA ALA A 152 -8.77 3.94 8.38
C ALA A 152 -7.49 3.80 9.22
N GLN A 153 -6.41 4.49 8.85
CA GLN A 153 -5.13 4.39 9.55
C GLN A 153 -5.11 5.19 10.86
N VAL A 154 -5.58 6.44 10.83
CA VAL A 154 -5.54 7.33 12.01
C VAL A 154 -6.57 6.91 13.06
N TRP A 155 -7.68 6.29 12.65
CA TRP A 155 -8.70 5.79 13.59
C TRP A 155 -8.15 4.82 14.62
N GLN A 156 -7.17 3.98 14.24
CA GLN A 156 -6.52 3.03 15.14
C GLN A 156 -5.74 3.72 16.28
N VAL A 157 -5.32 4.96 16.07
CA VAL A 157 -4.56 5.75 17.05
C VAL A 157 -5.47 6.70 17.82
N SER A 158 -6.33 7.44 17.12
CA SER A 158 -7.21 8.45 17.70
C SER A 158 -8.43 8.72 16.80
N PRO A 159 -9.64 8.31 17.22
CA PRO A 159 -10.88 8.59 16.48
C PRO A 159 -11.13 10.08 16.24
N LEU A 160 -10.81 10.92 17.24
CA LEU A 160 -10.95 12.38 17.13
C LEU A 160 -10.01 12.95 16.06
N THR A 161 -8.76 12.50 16.03
CA THR A 161 -7.78 12.93 15.02
C THR A 161 -8.23 12.51 13.62
N SER A 162 -8.76 11.29 13.47
CA SER A 162 -9.35 10.81 12.22
C SER A 162 -10.51 11.69 11.73
N LEU A 163 -11.42 12.09 12.63
CA LEU A 163 -12.51 13.02 12.32
C LEU A 163 -12.00 14.38 11.83
N VAL A 164 -10.97 14.95 12.50
CA VAL A 164 -10.35 16.22 12.10
C VAL A 164 -9.70 16.10 10.72
N CYS A 165 -8.95 15.02 10.46
CA CYS A 165 -8.36 14.76 9.15
C CYS A 165 -9.42 14.65 8.04
N LEU A 166 -10.53 13.97 8.31
CA LEU A 166 -11.66 13.87 7.39
C LEU A 166 -12.24 15.25 7.07
N LEU A 167 -12.48 16.07 8.10
CA LEU A 167 -13.00 17.43 7.94
C LEU A 167 -12.06 18.28 7.07
N MET A 168 -10.76 18.24 7.34
CA MET A 168 -9.75 18.99 6.57
C MET A 168 -9.67 18.53 5.11
N ALA A 169 -9.69 17.22 4.86
CA ALA A 169 -9.73 16.69 3.50
C ALA A 169 -10.98 17.14 2.75
N LYS A 170 -12.13 17.23 3.43
CA LYS A 170 -13.40 17.69 2.85
C LYS A 170 -13.43 19.19 2.61
N LEU A 171 -12.87 19.99 3.51
CA LEU A 171 -12.71 21.43 3.27
C LEU A 171 -11.81 21.72 2.06
N LEU A 172 -10.72 20.96 1.89
CA LEU A 172 -9.84 21.10 0.73
C LEU A 172 -10.54 20.68 -0.58
N SER A 173 -11.31 19.58 -0.53
CA SER A 173 -12.12 19.10 -1.65
C SER A 173 -13.18 20.12 -2.05
N TYR A 174 -13.86 20.70 -1.07
CA TYR A 174 -14.80 21.80 -1.27
C TYR A 174 -14.14 23.02 -1.90
N HIS A 175 -12.99 23.47 -1.37
CA HIS A 175 -12.27 24.61 -1.93
C HIS A 175 -11.86 24.38 -3.39
N THR A 176 -11.38 23.18 -3.70
CA THR A 176 -11.08 22.76 -5.08
C THR A 176 -12.30 22.92 -5.98
N LEU A 177 -13.44 22.35 -5.59
CA LEU A 177 -14.67 22.46 -6.37
C LEU A 177 -15.16 23.91 -6.50
N THR A 178 -14.97 24.73 -5.47
CA THR A 178 -15.38 26.14 -5.50
C THR A 178 -14.58 26.99 -6.48
N ILE A 179 -13.28 26.71 -6.61
CA ILE A 179 -12.40 27.42 -7.54
C ILE A 179 -12.84 27.17 -8.99
N ASP A 180 -13.25 25.93 -9.30
CA ASP A 180 -13.56 25.54 -10.69
C ASP A 180 -15.02 25.76 -11.10
N ILE A 181 -15.98 25.65 -10.18
CA ILE A 181 -17.40 25.91 -10.47
C ILE A 181 -17.70 27.43 -10.42
N GLY A 182 -16.90 28.21 -9.68
CA GLY A 182 -17.04 29.66 -9.58
C GLY A 182 -18.27 30.11 -8.77
N SER A 183 -18.72 31.35 -9.00
CA SER A 183 -19.82 31.98 -8.25
C SER A 183 -21.20 31.35 -8.47
N ASP A 184 -21.34 30.43 -9.42
CA ASP A 184 -22.59 29.72 -9.70
C ASP A 184 -23.00 28.72 -8.59
N LEU A 185 -22.13 28.51 -7.59
CA LEU A 185 -22.41 27.75 -6.37
C LEU A 185 -23.37 28.48 -5.40
N CYS A 186 -23.85 29.68 -5.70
CA CYS A 186 -24.86 30.34 -4.87
C CYS A 186 -26.27 29.71 -5.02
N ASP A 187 -26.51 28.88 -6.06
CA ASP A 187 -27.79 28.19 -6.24
C ASP A 187 -27.85 26.92 -5.36
N TYR A 188 -28.52 27.04 -4.21
CA TYR A 188 -28.67 25.97 -3.23
C TYR A 188 -29.21 24.65 -3.82
N ARG A 189 -29.99 24.71 -4.92
CA ARG A 189 -30.55 23.52 -5.58
C ARG A 189 -29.48 22.67 -6.25
N LYS A 190 -28.41 23.28 -6.73
CA LYS A 190 -27.27 22.60 -7.36
C LYS A 190 -26.21 22.20 -6.34
N CYS A 191 -26.07 23.01 -5.29
CA CYS A 191 -25.13 22.75 -4.21
C CYS A 191 -25.56 21.62 -3.27
N CYS A 192 -26.86 21.50 -2.97
CA CYS A 192 -27.33 20.48 -2.02
C CYS A 192 -26.96 19.04 -2.48
N PRO A 193 -27.21 18.62 -3.74
CA PRO A 193 -26.76 17.32 -4.23
C PRO A 193 -25.23 17.19 -4.21
N LEU A 194 -24.50 18.26 -4.56
CA LEU A 194 -23.04 18.30 -4.54
C LEU A 194 -22.50 17.95 -3.14
N TYR A 195 -22.98 18.66 -2.12
CA TYR A 195 -22.59 18.43 -0.73
C TYR A 195 -23.03 17.06 -0.22
N LEU A 196 -24.26 16.65 -0.54
CA LEU A 196 -24.78 15.37 -0.09
C LEU A 196 -23.94 14.21 -0.63
N PHE A 197 -23.68 14.18 -1.94
CA PHE A 197 -22.94 13.08 -2.56
C PHE A 197 -21.44 13.09 -2.27
N GLU A 198 -20.85 14.26 -2.02
CA GLU A 198 -19.44 14.39 -1.68
C GLU A 198 -19.14 14.05 -0.21
N LEU A 199 -20.02 14.45 0.71
CA LEU A 199 -19.79 14.31 2.16
C LEU A 199 -20.30 12.97 2.70
N LEU A 200 -21.47 12.52 2.25
CA LEU A 200 -22.17 11.37 2.81
C LEU A 200 -21.34 10.07 2.81
N PRO A 201 -20.66 9.67 1.72
CA PRO A 201 -19.95 8.39 1.71
C PRO A 201 -18.79 8.28 2.75
N PRO A 202 -17.87 9.26 2.88
CA PRO A 202 -16.85 9.23 3.93
C PRO A 202 -17.43 9.36 5.35
N VAL A 203 -18.50 10.15 5.54
CA VAL A 203 -19.17 10.25 6.85
C VAL A 203 -19.82 8.92 7.21
N TYR A 204 -20.44 8.24 6.26
CA TYR A 204 -21.00 6.91 6.45
C TYR A 204 -19.90 5.90 6.80
N ALA A 205 -18.77 5.90 6.11
CA ALA A 205 -17.63 5.04 6.45
C ALA A 205 -17.09 5.31 7.86
N LEU A 206 -17.02 6.58 8.28
CA LEU A 206 -16.64 6.93 9.65
C LEU A 206 -17.67 6.43 10.67
N ALA A 207 -18.97 6.53 10.35
CA ALA A 207 -20.04 6.00 11.19
C ALA A 207 -19.94 4.47 11.35
N LEU A 208 -19.57 3.74 10.29
CA LEU A 208 -19.30 2.31 10.38
C LEU A 208 -18.14 2.00 11.33
N LEU A 209 -17.04 2.74 11.27
CA LEU A 209 -15.91 2.57 12.19
C LEU A 209 -16.28 2.86 13.65
N PHE A 210 -17.23 3.77 13.88
CA PHE A 210 -17.76 4.05 15.21
C PHE A 210 -18.71 2.95 15.72
N LEU A 211 -19.57 2.43 14.84
CA LEU A 211 -20.51 1.36 15.16
C LEU A 211 -19.81 -0.01 15.32
N PHE A 212 -18.71 -0.23 14.60
CA PHE A 212 -17.94 -1.47 14.57
C PHE A 212 -16.45 -1.21 14.84
N PRO A 213 -16.06 -0.89 16.09
CA PRO A 213 -14.68 -0.55 16.41
C PRO A 213 -13.73 -1.74 16.20
N PRO A 214 -12.50 -1.52 15.67
CA PRO A 214 -11.54 -2.59 15.35
C PRO A 214 -11.20 -3.52 16.52
N ALA A 215 -11.21 -3.01 17.75
CA ALA A 215 -10.97 -3.79 18.97
C ALA A 215 -12.05 -4.87 19.19
N SER A 216 -13.29 -4.63 18.77
CA SER A 216 -14.38 -5.62 18.84
C SER A 216 -14.26 -6.69 17.75
N GLN A 217 -13.63 -6.38 16.61
CA GLN A 217 -13.39 -7.35 15.52
C GLN A 217 -12.40 -8.45 15.92
N ALA A 218 -11.47 -8.17 16.84
CA ALA A 218 -10.52 -9.15 17.33
C ALA A 218 -11.16 -10.23 18.22
N LEU A 219 -12.34 -9.98 18.78
CA LEU A 219 -13.07 -10.88 19.71
C LEU A 219 -14.42 -11.35 19.16
N SER A 220 -14.92 -10.73 18.10
CA SER A 220 -16.21 -11.04 17.49
C SER A 220 -16.12 -12.37 16.74
N ASN A 221 -16.89 -13.36 17.19
CA ASN A 221 -17.06 -14.66 16.53
C ASN A 221 -17.21 -14.51 15.01
N SER A 222 -16.55 -15.38 14.24
CA SER A 222 -16.45 -15.36 12.77
C SER A 222 -17.79 -15.12 12.02
N LYS A 223 -18.93 -15.43 12.65
CA LYS A 223 -20.28 -15.19 12.10
C LYS A 223 -20.65 -13.71 11.90
N ASN A 224 -20.04 -12.78 12.62
CA ASN A 224 -20.37 -11.36 12.48
C ASN A 224 -19.51 -10.64 11.43
N ALA A 225 -18.35 -11.19 11.06
CA ALA A 225 -17.45 -10.59 10.08
C ALA A 225 -18.14 -10.37 8.72
N GLY A 226 -18.95 -11.33 8.26
CA GLY A 226 -19.72 -11.18 7.01
C GLY A 226 -20.75 -10.05 7.06
N ARG A 227 -21.35 -9.76 8.23
CA ARG A 227 -22.33 -8.68 8.37
C ARG A 227 -21.65 -7.31 8.31
N GLU A 228 -20.47 -7.18 8.89
CA GLU A 228 -19.68 -5.95 8.84
C GLU A 228 -19.29 -5.57 7.41
N THR A 229 -18.92 -6.56 6.59
CA THR A 229 -18.61 -6.34 5.16
C THR A 229 -19.82 -5.87 4.36
N LEU A 230 -21.02 -6.41 4.65
CA LEU A 230 -22.26 -5.96 3.99
C LEU A 230 -22.61 -4.50 4.30
N TYR A 231 -22.25 -3.99 5.49
CA TYR A 231 -22.47 -2.59 5.83
C TYR A 231 -21.56 -1.63 5.07
N ALA A 232 -20.43 -2.07 4.51
CA ALA A 232 -19.58 -1.23 3.67
C ALA A 232 -20.18 -0.97 2.27
N LEU A 233 -21.11 -1.83 1.82
CA LEU A 233 -21.69 -1.79 0.50
C LEU A 233 -22.28 -0.42 0.08
N PRO A 234 -23.07 0.27 0.91
CA PRO A 234 -23.67 1.56 0.54
C PRO A 234 -22.63 2.62 0.16
N VAL A 235 -21.39 2.55 0.69
CA VAL A 235 -20.32 3.48 0.34
C VAL A 235 -20.02 3.45 -1.18
N PHE A 236 -19.92 2.25 -1.77
CA PHE A 236 -19.64 2.07 -3.19
C PHE A 236 -20.77 2.66 -4.06
N PHE A 237 -22.02 2.42 -3.68
CA PHE A 237 -23.19 2.94 -4.40
C PHE A 237 -23.33 4.46 -4.26
N MET A 238 -23.05 5.03 -3.09
CA MET A 238 -23.04 6.47 -2.91
C MET A 238 -21.96 7.15 -3.77
N HIS A 239 -20.78 6.53 -3.91
CA HIS A 239 -19.73 7.00 -4.83
C HIS A 239 -20.10 6.86 -6.30
N ALA A 240 -20.74 5.76 -6.69
CA ALA A 240 -21.25 5.61 -8.05
C ALA A 240 -22.31 6.68 -8.38
N ALA A 241 -23.23 6.96 -7.44
CA ALA A 241 -24.25 8.00 -7.59
C ALA A 241 -23.61 9.40 -7.73
N TRP A 242 -22.55 9.68 -6.97
CA TRP A 242 -21.77 10.91 -7.13
C TRP A 242 -21.18 11.08 -8.53
N MET A 243 -20.54 10.03 -9.06
CA MET A 243 -19.96 10.07 -10.40
C MET A 243 -21.03 10.19 -11.49
N LEU A 244 -22.16 9.50 -11.32
CA LEU A 244 -23.30 9.61 -12.23
C LEU A 244 -23.87 11.04 -12.23
N PHE A 245 -23.98 11.67 -11.06
CA PHE A 245 -24.42 13.06 -10.93
C PHE A 245 -23.50 14.02 -11.69
N ILE A 246 -22.16 13.86 -11.58
CA ILE A 246 -21.21 14.66 -12.36
C ILE A 246 -21.41 14.43 -13.86
N ALA A 247 -21.54 13.18 -14.31
CA ALA A 247 -21.71 12.85 -15.72
C ALA A 247 -23.00 13.45 -16.33
N VAL A 248 -24.11 13.40 -15.58
CA VAL A 248 -25.39 14.01 -15.97
C VAL A 248 -25.26 15.53 -16.04
N SER A 249 -24.62 16.15 -15.04
CA SER A 249 -24.42 17.60 -14.98
C SER A 249 -23.59 18.13 -16.15
N ILE A 250 -22.57 17.37 -16.59
CA ILE A 250 -21.77 17.69 -17.79
C ILE A 250 -22.64 17.57 -19.06
N SER A 251 -23.53 16.58 -19.12
CA SER A 251 -24.41 16.36 -20.27
C SER A 251 -25.48 17.44 -20.40
N GLU A 252 -26.10 17.88 -19.32
CA GLU A 252 -27.20 18.88 -19.37
C GLU A 252 -26.70 20.23 -19.91
N LYS A 253 -25.49 20.65 -19.56
CA LYS A 253 -24.87 21.88 -20.07
C LYS A 253 -24.59 21.82 -21.58
N SER A 254 -24.29 20.66 -22.15
CA SER A 254 -24.11 20.52 -23.61
C SER A 254 -25.40 20.80 -24.40
N HIS A 255 -26.56 20.52 -23.79
CA HIS A 255 -27.86 20.69 -24.45
C HIS A 255 -28.30 22.16 -24.51
N TRP A 256 -27.84 22.99 -23.56
CA TRP A 256 -28.09 24.43 -23.52
C TRP A 256 -27.35 25.19 -24.63
N LEU A 257 -26.11 24.77 -24.96
CA LEU A 257 -25.34 25.41 -26.02
C LEU A 257 -26.00 25.25 -27.40
N HIS A 258 -26.69 24.13 -27.64
CA HIS A 258 -27.44 23.89 -28.88
C HIS A 258 -28.68 24.79 -29.01
N ARG A 259 -29.34 25.18 -27.92
CA ARG A 259 -30.53 26.07 -27.98
C ARG A 259 -30.18 27.51 -28.31
N PHE A 260 -28.98 27.98 -27.98
CA PHE A 260 -28.54 29.34 -28.32
C PHE A 260 -27.94 29.45 -29.73
N ALA A 261 -27.63 28.33 -30.38
CA ALA A 261 -27.19 28.25 -31.77
C ALA A 261 -28.36 28.06 -32.77
N GLY A 262 -29.58 28.48 -32.39
CA GLY A 262 -30.76 28.37 -33.24
C GLY A 262 -30.59 29.11 -34.58
N PRO A 263 -31.32 28.67 -35.63
CA PRO A 263 -31.16 29.18 -36.98
C PRO A 263 -31.38 30.70 -36.98
N ALA A 264 -30.39 31.44 -37.48
CA ALA A 264 -30.59 32.83 -37.85
C ALA A 264 -31.82 32.85 -38.77
N ASN A 265 -32.84 33.60 -38.38
CA ASN A 265 -34.11 33.67 -39.10
C ASN A 265 -33.82 33.87 -40.59
N SER A 266 -34.15 32.88 -41.40
CA SER A 266 -34.40 33.06 -42.83
C SER A 266 -35.56 34.05 -42.93
N ALA A 267 -35.23 35.33 -43.03
CA ALA A 267 -36.18 36.34 -43.48
C ALA A 267 -36.60 35.88 -44.88
N SER A 268 -37.85 35.46 -44.98
CA SER A 268 -38.51 35.13 -46.23
C SER A 268 -38.56 36.40 -47.09
N GLU A 269 -37.61 36.54 -48.01
CA GLU A 269 -37.87 37.23 -49.26
C GLU A 269 -38.86 36.36 -50.05
N ASP A 270 -40.14 36.71 -49.98
CA ASP A 270 -41.09 36.28 -50.98
C ASP A 270 -41.71 37.51 -51.64
N SER A 271 -41.69 37.49 -52.96
CA SER A 271 -41.78 38.61 -53.87
C SER A 271 -43.06 38.56 -54.69
N GLY A 272 -43.74 39.71 -54.84
CA GLY A 272 -44.75 40.01 -55.88
C GLY A 272 -46.20 40.03 -55.37
N SER A 273 -47.12 40.89 -55.81
CA SER A 273 -47.14 41.98 -56.80
C SER A 273 -48.45 42.80 -56.62
N ASP A 274 -48.49 44.01 -57.20
CA ASP A 274 -49.66 44.81 -57.66
C ASP A 274 -50.26 45.97 -56.81
N THR A 275 -49.73 47.19 -57.10
CA THR A 275 -50.40 48.50 -57.41
C THR A 275 -51.37 49.21 -56.40
N PRO A 276 -51.71 50.52 -56.58
CA PRO A 276 -50.90 51.71 -56.90
C PRO A 276 -51.26 53.00 -56.07
N TYR A 277 -50.52 54.09 -56.29
CA TYR A 277 -50.86 55.52 -56.04
C TYR A 277 -51.26 56.00 -54.62
N PHE A 278 -50.39 56.80 -53.96
CA PHE A 278 -50.62 58.24 -53.72
C PHE A 278 -49.39 58.90 -53.08
N SER A 279 -49.11 60.12 -53.55
CA SER A 279 -48.14 61.09 -53.04
C SER A 279 -48.45 61.52 -51.60
N ASP A 280 -47.45 61.71 -50.74
CA ASP A 280 -46.96 63.05 -50.36
C ASP A 280 -45.80 62.98 -49.36
N GLY A 281 -44.96 64.02 -49.40
CA GLY A 281 -43.62 64.04 -48.80
C GLY A 281 -43.53 64.12 -47.27
N SER A 282 -42.37 63.69 -46.77
CA SER A 282 -41.53 64.43 -45.81
C SER A 282 -40.33 63.56 -45.42
N ALA A 283 -39.14 64.10 -45.62
CA ALA A 283 -37.93 63.58 -44.99
C ALA A 283 -38.08 63.67 -43.46
N PRO A 284 -37.48 62.74 -42.70
CA PRO A 284 -36.27 63.20 -42.03
C PRO A 284 -35.12 62.18 -42.00
N GLN A 285 -33.96 62.78 -42.16
CA GLN A 285 -32.62 62.38 -41.79
C GLN A 285 -32.58 61.81 -40.36
N HIS A 286 -32.08 60.58 -40.18
CA HIS A 286 -31.68 60.09 -38.86
C HIS A 286 -30.31 59.40 -38.88
N ASP A 287 -29.38 60.21 -38.41
CA ASP A 287 -28.07 59.98 -37.79
C ASP A 287 -27.99 58.69 -36.93
N ILE A 288 -27.14 57.75 -37.34
CA ILE A 288 -26.73 56.59 -36.53
C ILE A 288 -25.39 56.96 -35.89
N SER A 289 -25.50 57.62 -34.74
CA SER A 289 -24.38 57.92 -33.86
C SER A 289 -24.27 56.85 -32.75
N ALA A 290 -23.02 56.41 -32.55
CA ALA A 290 -22.56 55.41 -31.61
C ALA A 290 -23.12 55.56 -30.18
N ARG A 291 -23.71 54.47 -29.65
CA ARG A 291 -24.08 54.39 -28.23
C ARG A 291 -24.13 52.95 -27.72
N TYR A 292 -23.00 52.26 -27.67
CA TYR A 292 -22.78 51.10 -26.79
C TYR A 292 -21.30 50.93 -26.45
N LEU A 293 -20.79 51.74 -25.52
CA LEU A 293 -19.63 51.44 -24.68
C LEU A 293 -19.46 52.58 -23.68
N MET A 294 -19.75 52.32 -22.39
CA MET A 294 -19.33 53.03 -21.17
C MET A 294 -20.47 53.11 -20.15
N THR A 295 -20.68 52.02 -19.40
CA THR A 295 -21.21 52.07 -18.03
C THR A 295 -20.75 50.80 -17.29
N GLY A 296 -19.87 50.94 -16.29
CA GLY A 296 -19.54 49.82 -15.40
C GLY A 296 -18.18 49.81 -14.72
N LEU A 297 -17.50 50.94 -14.52
CA LEU A 297 -16.34 51.01 -13.61
C LEU A 297 -16.44 52.26 -12.73
N HIS A 298 -17.19 52.17 -11.64
CA HIS A 298 -17.03 53.04 -10.46
C HIS A 298 -17.48 52.30 -9.20
N GLY A 299 -16.54 52.04 -8.29
CA GLY A 299 -16.86 51.59 -6.94
C GLY A 299 -15.92 50.54 -6.34
N GLN A 300 -14.63 50.83 -6.20
CA GLN A 300 -13.80 50.26 -5.11
C GLN A 300 -12.50 51.06 -4.98
N GLN A 301 -12.52 52.12 -4.17
CA GLN A 301 -11.33 52.76 -3.64
C GLN A 301 -11.22 52.45 -2.15
N HIS A 302 -9.99 52.17 -1.72
CA HIS A 302 -9.49 51.91 -0.36
C HIS A 302 -9.37 50.44 0.08
N LEU A 303 -8.30 49.77 -0.35
CA LEU A 303 -7.52 48.77 0.41
C LEU A 303 -6.05 48.82 -0.07
N PRO A 304 -5.05 48.59 0.82
CA PRO A 304 -3.65 48.92 0.57
C PRO A 304 -2.93 47.98 -0.41
N VAL A 305 -2.00 48.56 -1.16
CA VAL A 305 -1.30 48.10 -2.39
C VAL A 305 -0.39 46.86 -2.24
N ARG A 306 -0.50 46.04 -1.17
CA ARG A 306 0.45 44.91 -0.95
C ARG A 306 -0.07 43.49 -1.18
N LEU A 307 -1.27 43.30 -1.75
CA LEU A 307 -1.81 41.97 -2.09
C LEU A 307 -2.44 41.88 -3.50
N GLN A 308 -2.03 42.72 -4.46
CA GLN A 308 -2.56 42.69 -5.83
C GLN A 308 -1.88 41.69 -6.78
N THR A 309 -0.84 40.97 -6.36
CA THR A 309 -0.12 40.02 -7.22
C THR A 309 -0.76 38.64 -7.36
N VAL A 310 -1.94 38.38 -6.78
CA VAL A 310 -2.64 37.07 -6.90
C VAL A 310 -4.11 37.21 -7.37
N SER A 311 -4.42 38.26 -8.13
CA SER A 311 -5.74 38.44 -8.77
C SER A 311 -5.70 38.13 -10.29
N TYR A 312 -4.89 37.15 -10.71
CA TYR A 312 -4.80 36.73 -12.11
C TYR A 312 -5.69 35.53 -12.49
N PHE A 313 -6.45 34.98 -11.55
CA PHE A 313 -7.53 34.04 -11.87
C PHE A 313 -8.86 34.81 -11.89
N GLY A 314 -9.00 35.63 -12.93
CA GLY A 314 -10.33 36.10 -13.33
C GLY A 314 -11.21 34.88 -13.57
N THR A 315 -12.39 34.87 -12.97
CA THR A 315 -13.48 33.99 -13.37
C THR A 315 -13.56 34.02 -14.88
N ILE A 316 -13.33 32.88 -15.53
CA ILE A 316 -13.60 32.72 -16.96
C ILE A 316 -15.13 32.76 -17.07
N LYS A 317 -15.69 33.98 -17.07
CA LYS A 317 -16.94 34.21 -17.77
C LYS A 317 -16.61 33.80 -19.19
N LEU A 318 -17.14 32.65 -19.60
CA LEU A 318 -17.31 32.35 -21.00
C LEU A 318 -18.17 33.49 -21.55
N GLU A 319 -17.55 34.59 -21.95
CA GLU A 319 -18.19 35.63 -22.72
C GLU A 319 -18.88 34.92 -23.87
N LYS A 320 -20.17 35.21 -24.04
CA LYS A 320 -20.94 34.70 -25.17
C LYS A 320 -20.09 34.88 -26.41
N PRO A 321 -19.94 33.85 -27.27
CA PRO A 321 -19.14 33.98 -28.48
C PRO A 321 -19.57 35.26 -29.17
N VAL A 322 -18.62 36.17 -29.40
CA VAL A 322 -18.88 37.39 -30.17
C VAL A 322 -19.35 36.92 -31.53
N LEU A 323 -20.66 37.00 -31.75
CA LEU A 323 -21.26 36.80 -33.06
C LEU A 323 -20.65 37.89 -33.94
N VAL A 324 -19.76 37.50 -34.84
CA VAL A 324 -19.27 38.38 -35.90
C VAL A 324 -20.43 38.51 -36.87
N GLU A 325 -21.34 39.44 -36.60
CA GLU A 325 -22.35 39.88 -37.57
C GLU A 325 -21.60 40.52 -38.74
N GLY A 326 -21.65 39.90 -39.93
CA GLY A 326 -21.18 40.56 -41.14
C GLY A 326 -20.69 39.70 -42.30
N ILE A 327 -20.65 38.37 -42.21
CA ILE A 327 -20.28 37.53 -43.37
C ILE A 327 -21.29 36.40 -43.52
N ALA A 328 -22.34 36.67 -44.28
CA ALA A 328 -23.30 35.68 -44.74
C ALA A 328 -22.69 34.91 -45.92
N ASP A 329 -21.72 34.03 -45.64
CA ASP A 329 -21.37 32.98 -46.60
C ASP A 329 -22.40 31.86 -46.43
N GLU A 330 -23.32 31.80 -47.39
CA GLU A 330 -24.62 31.10 -47.34
C GLU A 330 -24.56 29.55 -47.32
N GLU A 331 -23.38 28.92 -47.19
CA GLU A 331 -23.26 27.46 -47.28
C GLU A 331 -22.27 26.80 -46.31
N SER A 332 -21.68 27.56 -45.38
CA SER A 332 -20.83 26.95 -44.36
C SER A 332 -21.70 26.35 -43.26
N GLU A 333 -22.00 25.04 -43.32
CA GLU A 333 -22.48 24.26 -42.17
C GLU A 333 -21.78 24.78 -40.91
N GLY A 334 -22.54 25.42 -40.00
CA GLY A 334 -21.98 26.07 -38.83
C GLY A 334 -21.02 25.12 -38.12
N PRO A 335 -19.89 25.60 -37.58
CA PRO A 335 -18.84 24.74 -37.05
C PRO A 335 -19.46 23.76 -36.06
N LYS A 336 -19.58 22.49 -36.47
CA LYS A 336 -19.94 21.38 -35.60
C LYS A 336 -18.89 21.42 -34.50
N PHE A 337 -19.24 22.02 -33.36
CA PHE A 337 -18.37 22.03 -32.19
C PHE A 337 -18.02 20.58 -31.94
N ASP A 338 -16.73 20.26 -31.99
CA ASP A 338 -16.27 18.90 -31.80
C ASP A 338 -16.79 18.44 -30.45
N HIS A 339 -17.85 17.62 -30.47
CA HIS A 339 -18.44 17.04 -29.27
C HIS A 339 -17.52 15.98 -28.66
N GLN A 340 -16.37 15.71 -29.29
CA GLN A 340 -15.44 14.67 -28.90
C GLN A 340 -14.94 14.86 -27.46
N PRO A 341 -14.43 16.04 -27.02
CA PRO A 341 -13.98 16.22 -25.64
C PRO A 341 -15.09 15.96 -24.62
N ALA A 342 -16.27 16.56 -24.82
CA ALA A 342 -17.42 16.38 -23.95
C ALA A 342 -17.87 14.91 -23.86
N LYS A 343 -17.92 14.22 -25.00
CA LYS A 343 -18.25 12.80 -25.08
C LYS A 343 -17.20 11.96 -24.36
N VAL A 344 -15.92 12.27 -24.51
CA VAL A 344 -14.84 11.52 -23.86
C VAL A 344 -14.86 11.72 -22.34
N VAL A 345 -14.99 12.95 -21.85
CA VAL A 345 -15.11 13.22 -20.40
C VAL A 345 -16.32 12.50 -19.83
N ARG A 346 -17.48 12.58 -20.51
CA ARG A 346 -18.70 11.88 -20.09
C ARG A 346 -18.52 10.36 -20.05
N SER A 347 -17.98 9.78 -21.12
CA SER A 347 -17.72 8.33 -21.19
C SER A 347 -16.76 7.89 -20.10
N PHE A 348 -15.72 8.68 -19.81
CA PHE A 348 -14.79 8.42 -18.72
C PHE A 348 -15.48 8.46 -17.35
N THR A 349 -16.27 9.50 -17.05
CA THR A 349 -17.00 9.60 -15.78
C THR A 349 -18.03 8.47 -15.61
N LEU A 350 -18.70 8.06 -16.69
CA LEU A 350 -19.61 6.92 -16.68
C LEU A 350 -18.89 5.60 -16.44
N ALA A 351 -17.76 5.35 -17.13
CA ALA A 351 -16.93 4.17 -16.89
C ALA A 351 -16.46 4.10 -15.43
N MET A 352 -16.09 5.25 -14.87
CA MET A 352 -15.75 5.40 -13.47
C MET A 352 -16.89 5.04 -12.51
N ALA A 353 -18.12 5.49 -12.79
CA ALA A 353 -19.28 5.09 -12.01
C ALA A 353 -19.52 3.57 -12.09
N CYS A 354 -19.40 2.97 -13.28
CA CYS A 354 -19.52 1.52 -13.48
C CYS A 354 -18.45 0.74 -12.70
N LEU A 355 -17.21 1.24 -12.64
CA LEU A 355 -16.13 0.61 -11.87
C LEU A 355 -16.42 0.60 -10.36
N TRP A 356 -17.00 1.67 -9.81
CA TRP A 356 -17.42 1.70 -8.40
C TRP A 356 -18.52 0.68 -8.10
N VAL A 357 -19.49 0.54 -9.00
CA VAL A 357 -20.54 -0.50 -8.89
C VAL A 357 -19.93 -1.90 -8.95
N LEU A 358 -19.04 -2.15 -9.92
CA LEU A 358 -18.34 -3.43 -10.05
C LEU A 358 -17.49 -3.74 -8.82
N ALA A 359 -16.77 -2.77 -8.26
CA ALA A 359 -16.00 -2.93 -7.03
C ALA A 359 -16.90 -3.32 -5.85
N GLY A 360 -18.10 -2.74 -5.74
CA GLY A 360 -19.10 -3.14 -4.76
C GLY A 360 -19.54 -4.61 -4.94
N PHE A 361 -19.77 -5.06 -6.17
CA PHE A 361 -20.10 -6.46 -6.45
C PHE A 361 -18.94 -7.41 -6.19
N LEU A 362 -17.71 -7.04 -6.56
CA LEU A 362 -16.52 -7.84 -6.26
C LEU A 362 -16.29 -7.94 -4.75
N HIS A 363 -16.58 -6.87 -4.00
CA HIS A 363 -16.53 -6.90 -2.54
C HIS A 363 -17.57 -7.85 -1.94
N ILE A 364 -18.79 -7.87 -2.49
CA ILE A 364 -19.79 -8.89 -2.12
C ILE A 364 -19.24 -10.29 -2.44
N ALA A 365 -18.80 -10.51 -3.68
CA ALA A 365 -18.33 -11.81 -4.15
C ALA A 365 -17.16 -12.33 -3.30
N ASP A 366 -16.18 -11.48 -3.00
CA ASP A 366 -15.05 -11.80 -2.12
C ASP A 366 -15.54 -12.11 -0.70
N SER A 367 -16.46 -11.32 -0.16
CA SER A 367 -17.03 -11.57 1.17
C SER A 367 -17.82 -12.89 1.25
N THR A 368 -18.61 -13.21 0.22
CA THR A 368 -19.37 -14.45 0.14
C THR A 368 -18.47 -15.63 -0.16
N TRP A 369 -17.46 -15.45 -1.00
CA TRP A 369 -16.49 -16.48 -1.33
C TRP A 369 -15.62 -16.80 -0.12
N ILE A 370 -15.18 -15.81 0.66
CA ILE A 370 -14.50 -16.05 1.95
C ILE A 370 -15.40 -16.82 2.91
N MET A 371 -16.71 -16.51 2.96
CA MET A 371 -17.65 -17.27 3.80
C MET A 371 -17.83 -18.72 3.33
N GLU A 372 -17.76 -18.97 2.03
CA GLU A 372 -17.99 -20.29 1.42
C GLU A 372 -16.69 -21.14 1.32
N SER A 373 -15.54 -20.51 1.05
CA SER A 373 -14.21 -21.11 0.98
C SER A 373 -13.59 -21.38 2.35
N SER A 374 -14.14 -20.77 3.41
CA SER A 374 -13.86 -21.17 4.80
C SER A 374 -14.27 -22.62 5.10
N GLY A 375 -14.95 -23.29 4.16
CA GLY A 375 -15.21 -24.72 4.21
C GLY A 375 -13.94 -25.59 4.11
N ASP A 376 -12.91 -25.22 3.34
CA ASP A 376 -11.69 -26.04 3.16
C ASP A 376 -10.50 -25.26 2.50
N GLY A 377 -9.80 -24.40 3.26
CA GLY A 377 -8.43 -23.89 2.98
C GLY A 377 -8.19 -22.93 1.79
N PRO A 378 -7.01 -22.25 1.64
CA PRO A 378 -5.77 -22.29 2.42
C PRO A 378 -5.45 -20.97 3.18
N SER A 379 -4.69 -21.13 4.24
CA SER A 379 -4.59 -20.24 5.39
C SER A 379 -3.34 -19.35 5.43
N ALA A 380 -3.52 -18.08 5.80
CA ALA A 380 -2.58 -17.39 6.72
C ALA A 380 -3.24 -17.41 8.12
N PRO A 381 -2.90 -18.39 8.98
CA PRO A 381 -3.77 -18.78 10.09
C PRO A 381 -3.40 -18.08 11.40
N ARG A 382 -4.33 -17.29 11.94
CA ARG A 382 -4.60 -17.38 13.39
C ARG A 382 -5.46 -18.63 13.61
N ARG A 383 -4.84 -19.81 13.51
CA ARG A 383 -5.48 -21.10 13.85
C ARG A 383 -5.61 -21.13 15.36
N LEU A 384 -6.80 -20.78 15.85
CA LEU A 384 -7.20 -21.15 17.19
C LEU A 384 -7.23 -22.68 17.23
N PHE A 385 -6.44 -23.30 18.10
CA PHE A 385 -6.46 -24.75 18.39
C PHE A 385 -7.78 -25.25 19.00
N ALA A 386 -8.83 -24.42 18.99
CA ALA A 386 -10.02 -24.62 19.79
C ALA A 386 -10.81 -25.89 19.45
N SER A 387 -10.60 -26.51 18.29
CA SER A 387 -11.37 -27.69 17.88
C SER A 387 -10.80 -29.04 18.33
N GLU A 388 -9.58 -29.14 18.88
CA GLU A 388 -9.00 -30.45 19.24
C GLU A 388 -8.13 -30.47 20.50
N VAL A 389 -8.51 -29.68 21.51
CA VAL A 389 -7.91 -29.80 22.85
C VAL A 389 -8.57 -30.99 23.56
N ARG A 390 -7.80 -32.05 23.83
CA ARG A 390 -8.27 -33.23 24.57
C ARG A 390 -7.79 -33.16 26.01
N ARG A 391 -8.70 -33.23 26.97
CA ARG A 391 -8.36 -33.31 28.40
C ARG A 391 -8.09 -34.74 28.79
N LEU A 392 -6.94 -34.98 29.40
CA LEU A 392 -6.52 -36.30 29.85
C LEU A 392 -6.97 -36.49 31.29
N SER A 393 -7.61 -37.63 31.56
CA SER A 393 -7.99 -37.98 32.93
C SER A 393 -6.75 -38.36 33.74
N VAL A 394 -6.51 -37.62 34.81
CA VAL A 394 -5.35 -37.79 35.70
C VAL A 394 -5.82 -37.91 37.14
N THR A 395 -5.29 -38.89 37.87
CA THR A 395 -5.45 -38.97 39.32
C THR A 395 -4.26 -38.34 40.01
N TRP A 396 -4.43 -37.12 40.54
CA TRP A 396 -3.40 -36.40 41.28
C TRP A 396 -3.34 -36.82 42.76
N PRO A 397 -2.15 -36.75 43.39
CA PRO A 397 -2.03 -36.89 44.84
C PRO A 397 -2.90 -35.86 45.58
N PRO A 398 -3.63 -36.25 46.64
CA PRO A 398 -4.42 -35.31 47.42
C PRO A 398 -3.54 -34.43 48.35
N PRO A 399 -3.87 -33.15 48.55
CA PRO A 399 -4.94 -32.41 47.88
C PRO A 399 -4.50 -31.90 46.49
N ALA A 400 -5.24 -32.29 45.45
CA ALA A 400 -4.92 -31.93 44.07
C ALA A 400 -4.83 -30.42 43.83
N SER A 401 -5.61 -29.62 44.55
CA SER A 401 -5.61 -28.15 44.46
C SER A 401 -4.27 -27.49 44.85
N LEU A 402 -3.45 -28.16 45.65
CA LEU A 402 -2.11 -27.68 46.03
C LEU A 402 -1.01 -28.25 45.14
N PHE A 403 -1.35 -29.20 44.25
CA PHE A 403 -0.40 -29.75 43.31
C PHE A 403 -0.23 -28.76 42.16
N ARG A 404 1.00 -28.27 41.97
CA ARG A 404 1.38 -27.44 40.82
C ARG A 404 2.41 -28.16 39.99
N VAL A 405 2.17 -28.24 38.69
CA VAL A 405 3.13 -28.82 37.73
C VAL A 405 4.12 -27.73 37.31
N LEU A 406 5.38 -27.88 37.71
CA LEU A 406 6.46 -26.92 37.41
C LEU A 406 7.20 -27.26 36.12
N SER A 407 7.43 -28.54 35.86
CA SER A 407 8.02 -29.00 34.60
C SER A 407 7.45 -30.36 34.21
N MET A 408 7.47 -30.61 32.90
CA MET A 408 7.08 -31.89 32.30
C MET A 408 8.20 -32.33 31.36
N SER A 409 8.42 -33.64 31.26
CA SER A 409 9.35 -34.22 30.27
C SER A 409 8.79 -35.56 29.82
N LEU A 410 8.83 -35.84 28.52
CA LEU A 410 8.42 -37.13 27.97
C LEU A 410 9.66 -37.93 27.58
N SER A 411 9.70 -39.23 27.89
CA SER A 411 10.66 -40.12 27.26
C SER A 411 10.10 -40.62 25.94
N ASP A 412 10.89 -40.50 24.88
CA ASP A 412 10.60 -41.19 23.62
C ASP A 412 10.82 -42.68 23.86
N GLY A 413 9.73 -43.46 23.84
CA GLY A 413 9.68 -44.87 24.26
C GLY A 413 10.44 -45.83 23.35
N GLY A 414 11.77 -45.70 23.27
CA GLY A 414 12.70 -46.54 22.52
C GLY A 414 12.79 -47.99 23.04
N GLY A 415 11.66 -48.67 23.19
CA GLY A 415 11.50 -50.04 23.67
C GLY A 415 10.86 -50.15 25.05
N THR A 416 11.14 -49.21 25.97
CA THR A 416 10.73 -49.29 27.39
C THR A 416 9.38 -48.62 27.69
N GLY A 417 8.59 -48.29 26.66
CA GLY A 417 7.38 -47.47 26.80
C GLY A 417 7.69 -45.99 26.97
N SER A 418 6.74 -45.13 26.57
CA SER A 418 6.84 -43.69 26.82
C SER A 418 6.46 -43.41 28.26
N GLN A 419 7.24 -42.63 28.99
CA GLN A 419 6.96 -42.19 30.35
C GLN A 419 6.82 -40.67 30.38
N LEU A 420 5.84 -40.16 31.10
CA LEU A 420 5.69 -38.74 31.38
C LEU A 420 6.20 -38.47 32.80
N PHE A 421 7.24 -37.64 32.87
CA PHE A 421 7.84 -37.16 34.10
C PHE A 421 7.26 -35.79 34.46
N ILE A 422 6.94 -35.61 35.74
CA ILE A 422 6.36 -34.38 36.27
C ILE A 422 7.11 -33.96 37.52
N LYS A 423 7.53 -32.70 37.54
CA LYS A 423 8.04 -32.04 38.74
C LYS A 423 6.94 -31.18 39.37
N SER A 424 6.76 -31.31 40.67
CA SER A 424 5.98 -30.39 41.49
C SER A 424 6.89 -29.53 42.38
N ASP A 425 6.29 -28.67 43.21
CA ASP A 425 7.00 -27.94 44.25
C ASP A 425 7.62 -28.85 45.34
N PHE A 426 7.16 -30.10 45.46
CA PHE A 426 7.50 -30.98 46.59
C PHE A 426 8.18 -32.27 46.18
N SER A 427 7.90 -32.78 44.98
CA SER A 427 8.19 -34.17 44.62
C SER A 427 8.30 -34.34 43.11
N PHE A 428 8.97 -35.42 42.73
CA PHE A 428 9.14 -35.83 41.35
C PHE A 428 8.33 -37.11 41.07
N HIS A 429 7.53 -37.09 40.02
CA HIS A 429 6.62 -38.17 39.66
C HIS A 429 6.87 -38.67 38.25
N ALA A 430 6.53 -39.93 38.00
CA ALA A 430 6.47 -40.52 36.68
C ALA A 430 5.17 -41.28 36.47
N VAL A 431 4.72 -41.35 35.23
CA VAL A 431 3.58 -42.15 34.82
C VAL A 431 3.85 -42.83 33.48
N ASP A 432 3.42 -44.09 33.35
CA ASP A 432 3.53 -44.83 32.10
C ASP A 432 2.50 -44.30 31.10
N PHE A 433 3.02 -43.69 30.05
CA PHE A 433 2.26 -43.04 28.99
C PHE A 433 1.86 -44.03 27.87
N SER A 434 2.42 -45.24 27.85
CA SER A 434 2.16 -46.23 26.79
C SER A 434 0.70 -46.69 26.72
N SER A 435 0.00 -46.71 27.86
CA SER A 435 -1.41 -47.13 27.96
C SER A 435 -2.41 -46.10 27.40
N MET A 436 -1.95 -44.89 27.09
CA MET A 436 -2.81 -43.76 26.76
C MET A 436 -3.45 -43.86 25.36
N VAL A 437 -2.90 -44.70 24.47
CA VAL A 437 -3.34 -44.81 23.07
C VAL A 437 -4.83 -45.15 22.92
N ASN A 438 -5.46 -45.76 23.94
CA ASN A 438 -6.86 -46.21 23.85
C ASN A 438 -7.84 -45.58 24.86
N ASN A 439 -7.39 -45.02 25.99
CA ASN A 439 -8.28 -44.81 27.15
C ASN A 439 -8.38 -43.37 27.69
N GLU A 440 -7.76 -42.37 27.04
CA GLU A 440 -7.77 -40.94 27.45
C GLU A 440 -7.41 -40.68 28.94
N SER A 441 -6.78 -41.66 29.60
CA SER A 441 -6.41 -41.59 31.01
C SER A 441 -4.93 -41.88 31.15
N LEU A 442 -4.25 -41.07 31.97
CA LEU A 442 -2.83 -41.21 32.25
C LEU A 442 -2.56 -42.22 33.37
N GLY A 443 -3.57 -42.62 34.13
CA GLY A 443 -3.39 -43.52 35.28
C GLY A 443 -2.89 -42.78 36.53
N THR A 444 -2.23 -43.53 37.42
CA THR A 444 -1.77 -43.02 38.72
C THR A 444 -0.28 -42.71 38.66
N PHE A 445 0.09 -41.50 39.07
CA PHE A 445 1.48 -41.08 39.17
C PHE A 445 2.23 -41.84 40.27
N THR A 446 3.40 -42.39 39.93
CA THR A 446 4.32 -43.00 40.89
C THR A 446 5.34 -41.97 41.32
N GLU A 447 5.47 -41.75 42.62
CA GLU A 447 6.49 -40.86 43.18
C GLU A 447 7.88 -41.50 43.10
N LEU A 448 8.81 -40.78 42.48
CA LEU A 448 10.21 -41.18 42.33
C LEU A 448 11.09 -40.62 43.47
N GLY A 449 10.59 -39.65 44.23
CA GLY A 449 11.21 -39.07 45.43
C GLY A 449 11.33 -37.54 45.38
N ASP A 450 12.07 -36.98 46.33
CA ASP A 450 12.32 -35.53 46.49
C ASP A 450 13.34 -34.96 45.48
N ALA A 451 13.59 -35.66 44.37
CA ALA A 451 14.59 -35.26 43.40
C ALA A 451 14.19 -33.92 42.75
N ASP A 452 15.03 -32.90 42.91
CA ASP A 452 14.82 -31.56 42.32
C ASP A 452 15.16 -31.54 40.81
N ALA A 453 14.62 -32.51 40.07
CA ALA A 453 14.91 -32.75 38.65
C ALA A 453 14.14 -31.77 37.77
N PHE A 454 14.80 -30.72 37.29
CA PHE A 454 14.17 -29.72 36.43
C PHE A 454 13.90 -30.26 35.03
N VAL A 455 14.83 -31.05 34.50
CA VAL A 455 14.75 -31.65 33.16
C VAL A 455 15.11 -33.12 33.25
N VAL A 456 14.37 -33.97 32.51
CA VAL A 456 14.74 -35.36 32.30
C VAL A 456 15.16 -35.60 30.86
N LEU A 457 16.32 -36.22 30.72
CA LEU A 457 17.01 -36.53 29.47
C LEU A 457 17.05 -38.04 29.30
N CYS A 458 16.15 -38.59 28.47
CA CYS A 458 16.05 -40.03 28.24
C CYS A 458 16.68 -40.47 26.93
N THR A 459 17.45 -41.56 26.99
CA THR A 459 17.78 -42.39 25.83
C THR A 459 16.85 -43.59 25.77
N ASN A 460 17.02 -44.45 24.77
CA ASN A 460 16.36 -45.77 24.68
C ASN A 460 16.65 -46.72 25.86
N ARG A 461 17.70 -46.47 26.66
CA ARG A 461 18.15 -47.38 27.73
C ARG A 461 18.18 -46.77 29.12
N SER A 462 18.27 -45.44 29.23
CA SER A 462 18.48 -44.78 30.51
C SER A 462 17.97 -43.35 30.48
N CYS A 463 17.44 -42.88 31.60
CA CYS A 463 17.15 -41.48 31.81
C CYS A 463 18.14 -40.86 32.77
N SER A 464 18.52 -39.61 32.51
CA SER A 464 19.30 -38.77 33.42
C SER A 464 18.45 -37.58 33.85
N SER A 465 18.53 -37.20 35.11
CA SER A 465 17.93 -35.99 35.65
C SER A 465 18.98 -34.88 35.70
N LEU A 466 18.59 -33.69 35.25
CA LEU A 466 19.33 -32.45 35.42
C LEU A 466 18.74 -31.68 36.60
N THR A 467 19.49 -31.63 37.69
CA THR A 467 19.08 -31.03 38.97
C THR A 467 19.88 -29.76 39.24
N ALA A 468 19.27 -28.77 39.90
CA ALA A 468 19.98 -27.59 40.39
C ALA A 468 20.17 -27.72 41.89
N ALA A 469 21.40 -27.98 42.35
CA ALA A 469 21.73 -28.15 43.75
C ALA A 469 22.44 -26.90 44.32
N GLY A 470 22.12 -26.56 45.58
CA GLY A 470 22.87 -25.58 46.38
C GLY A 470 22.65 -24.10 46.05
N SER A 471 23.34 -23.25 46.81
CA SER A 471 23.43 -21.79 46.61
C SER A 471 24.91 -21.39 46.70
N PRO A 472 25.56 -20.90 45.62
CA PRO A 472 25.00 -20.66 44.29
C PRO A 472 24.57 -21.95 43.58
N ARG A 473 23.55 -21.87 42.72
CA ARG A 473 22.99 -23.03 41.99
C ARG A 473 24.08 -23.71 41.16
N THR A 474 24.47 -24.92 41.53
CA THR A 474 25.31 -25.80 40.70
C THR A 474 24.42 -26.83 40.04
N TRP A 475 24.57 -27.02 38.72
CA TRP A 475 23.80 -28.02 38.01
C TRP A 475 24.52 -29.36 38.05
N SER A 476 23.77 -30.42 38.31
CA SER A 476 24.27 -31.80 38.31
C SER A 476 23.43 -32.68 37.40
N LEU A 477 24.10 -33.56 36.68
CA LEU A 477 23.49 -34.60 35.88
C LEU A 477 23.70 -35.95 36.59
N SER A 478 22.60 -36.60 36.96
CA SER A 478 22.58 -37.89 37.64
C SER A 478 21.68 -38.88 36.91
N GLN A 479 22.03 -40.17 36.93
CA GLN A 479 21.19 -41.21 36.34
C GLN A 479 19.96 -41.46 37.23
N LEU A 480 18.79 -41.68 36.61
CA LEU A 480 17.57 -42.07 37.32
C LEU A 480 17.56 -43.59 37.51
N GLU A 481 17.59 -44.06 38.76
CA GLU A 481 17.71 -45.49 39.11
C GLU A 481 16.50 -46.36 38.68
N ARG A 482 15.32 -45.76 38.45
CA ARG A 482 14.05 -46.49 38.27
C ARG A 482 13.50 -46.60 36.84
N CYS A 483 14.27 -46.26 35.81
CA CYS A 483 13.78 -46.38 34.43
C CYS A 483 13.91 -47.79 33.82
N SER A 484 14.53 -48.75 34.53
CA SER A 484 14.60 -50.15 34.07
C SER A 484 13.31 -50.89 34.43
N THR A 485 12.44 -51.10 33.45
CA THR A 485 11.19 -51.87 33.58
C THR A 485 11.42 -53.37 33.71
N ASP A 486 12.66 -53.86 33.53
CA ASP A 486 13.01 -55.27 33.62
C ASP A 486 13.19 -55.73 35.07
N ALA A 487 12.20 -55.45 35.91
CA ALA A 487 12.14 -55.93 37.29
C ALA A 487 11.88 -57.46 37.38
N SER A 488 11.77 -58.18 36.25
CA SER A 488 11.34 -59.58 36.23
C SER A 488 12.43 -60.65 36.18
N GLU A 489 13.71 -60.32 35.94
CA GLU A 489 14.80 -61.32 35.99
C GLU A 489 16.05 -60.73 36.64
N PHE A 490 15.98 -60.50 37.96
CA PHE A 490 17.14 -60.18 38.78
C PHE A 490 18.05 -61.42 38.88
N SER A 491 18.94 -61.58 37.89
CA SER A 491 20.08 -62.49 38.02
C SER A 491 21.01 -61.89 39.07
N GLU A 492 21.18 -62.61 40.18
CA GLU A 492 21.85 -62.24 41.43
C GLU A 492 23.38 -61.95 41.32
N SER A 493 23.90 -61.69 40.12
CA SER A 493 25.28 -61.26 39.90
C SER A 493 25.39 -59.73 39.99
N SER A 494 25.08 -59.24 41.18
CA SER A 494 25.30 -57.86 41.62
C SER A 494 26.81 -57.63 41.81
N GLU A 495 27.55 -57.49 40.70
CA GLU A 495 28.82 -56.77 40.75
C GLU A 495 28.48 -55.31 41.08
N LEU A 496 28.99 -54.84 42.22
CA LEU A 496 28.91 -53.47 42.75
C LEU A 496 29.04 -52.45 41.61
N SER A 497 27.92 -52.06 41.01
CA SER A 497 27.88 -50.96 40.06
C SER A 497 28.24 -49.72 40.85
N GLU A 498 29.47 -49.24 40.65
CA GLU A 498 29.98 -48.01 41.24
C GLU A 498 28.91 -46.94 41.10
N ALA A 499 28.35 -46.49 42.22
CA ALA A 499 27.35 -45.44 42.25
C ALA A 499 27.92 -44.23 41.48
N SER A 500 27.38 -43.98 40.29
CA SER A 500 27.93 -42.99 39.38
C SER A 500 27.85 -41.63 40.05
N VAL A 501 29.01 -41.02 40.32
CA VAL A 501 29.09 -39.70 40.95
C VAL A 501 28.38 -38.69 40.03
N PRO A 502 27.45 -37.86 40.55
CA PRO A 502 26.76 -36.86 39.74
C PRO A 502 27.75 -35.94 39.02
N ALA A 503 27.58 -35.80 37.71
CA ALA A 503 28.47 -34.97 36.90
C ALA A 503 28.07 -33.49 37.02
N SER A 504 29.00 -32.61 37.39
CA SER A 504 28.75 -31.16 37.44
C SER A 504 28.65 -30.57 36.02
N ILE A 505 27.63 -29.74 35.79
CA ILE A 505 27.33 -29.11 34.50
C ILE A 505 27.45 -27.58 34.64
N PRO A 506 28.25 -26.91 33.79
CA PRO A 506 28.48 -25.46 33.91
C PRO A 506 27.36 -24.62 33.24
N ILE A 507 26.10 -24.80 33.66
CA ILE A 507 24.97 -23.98 33.19
C ILE A 507 24.90 -22.66 33.98
N PRO A 508 24.62 -21.51 33.32
CA PRO A 508 24.49 -20.22 34.00
C PRO A 508 23.42 -20.22 35.10
N VAL A 509 23.80 -19.75 36.29
CA VAL A 509 22.90 -19.65 37.45
C VAL A 509 21.75 -18.65 37.28
N SER A 510 21.86 -17.76 36.30
CA SER A 510 20.84 -16.77 35.95
C SER A 510 19.63 -17.38 35.25
N TRP A 511 19.73 -18.60 34.75
CA TRP A 511 18.64 -19.27 34.05
C TRP A 511 17.52 -19.67 35.02
N ARG A 512 16.32 -19.21 34.72
CA ARG A 512 15.09 -19.37 35.52
C ARG A 512 14.23 -20.52 35.02
N ALA A 513 14.22 -20.75 33.71
CA ALA A 513 13.61 -21.92 33.07
C ALA A 513 14.65 -22.58 32.16
N ILE A 514 14.59 -23.91 32.07
CA ILE A 514 15.54 -24.71 31.31
C ILE A 514 14.81 -25.86 30.61
N SER A 515 15.27 -26.21 29.42
CA SER A 515 14.89 -27.42 28.69
C SER A 515 16.14 -28.01 28.06
N ALA A 516 16.23 -29.33 28.00
CA ALA A 516 17.35 -30.02 27.40
C ALA A 516 16.87 -31.24 26.62
N ALA A 517 17.59 -31.60 25.57
CA ALA A 517 17.37 -32.81 24.80
C ALA A 517 18.71 -33.42 24.41
N TRP A 518 18.80 -34.75 24.42
CA TRP A 518 19.95 -35.44 23.84
C TRP A 518 20.01 -35.19 22.33
N ASP A 519 21.23 -35.12 21.78
CA ASP A 519 21.39 -35.12 20.33
C ASP A 519 20.91 -36.46 19.75
N LEU A 520 20.34 -36.43 18.53
CA LEU A 520 19.85 -37.64 17.84
C LEU A 520 20.94 -38.68 17.63
N SER A 521 22.22 -38.28 17.59
CA SER A 521 23.33 -39.22 17.49
C SER A 521 23.56 -40.03 18.78
N CYS A 522 22.84 -39.76 19.87
CA CYS A 522 22.96 -40.55 21.09
C CYS A 522 22.10 -41.83 21.03
N SER A 523 22.67 -42.92 20.51
CA SER A 523 22.03 -44.23 20.46
C SER A 523 22.37 -45.15 21.65
N ASP A 524 23.42 -44.81 22.40
CA ASP A 524 24.01 -45.65 23.46
C ASP A 524 23.96 -45.00 24.85
N SER A 525 24.29 -45.76 25.89
CA SER A 525 24.35 -45.31 27.29
C SER A 525 25.39 -44.21 27.58
N LYS A 526 26.18 -43.78 26.59
CA LYS A 526 27.22 -42.77 26.74
C LYS A 526 26.96 -41.56 25.85
N CYS A 527 25.89 -40.83 26.13
CA CYS A 527 25.69 -39.53 25.50
C CYS A 527 26.81 -38.56 25.85
N SER A 528 27.42 -37.96 24.83
CA SER A 528 28.44 -36.93 24.97
C SER A 528 27.96 -35.55 24.48
N LEU A 529 26.75 -35.46 23.94
CA LEU A 529 26.22 -34.24 23.35
C LEU A 529 24.74 -34.06 23.70
N ALA A 530 24.40 -32.90 24.25
CA ALA A 530 23.02 -32.45 24.47
C ALA A 530 22.84 -31.00 24.05
N TRP A 531 21.62 -30.65 23.69
CA TRP A 531 21.20 -29.27 23.46
C TRP A 531 20.43 -28.77 24.68
N VAL A 532 20.63 -27.50 25.02
CA VAL A 532 19.97 -26.87 26.16
C VAL A 532 19.44 -25.50 25.75
N ALA A 533 18.20 -25.24 26.11
CA ALA A 533 17.56 -23.93 26.03
C ALA A 533 17.36 -23.39 27.44
N GLY A 534 17.69 -22.12 27.67
CA GLY A 534 17.53 -21.49 28.97
C GLY A 534 17.07 -20.05 28.89
N TRP A 535 16.16 -19.68 29.79
CA TRP A 535 15.63 -18.33 29.90
C TRP A 535 16.23 -17.59 31.09
N ASP A 536 16.84 -16.43 30.85
CA ASP A 536 17.53 -15.63 31.88
C ASP A 536 16.67 -14.54 32.53
N GLY A 537 15.39 -14.46 32.18
CA GLY A 537 14.50 -13.36 32.58
C GLY A 537 14.27 -12.31 31.49
N THR A 538 15.09 -12.32 30.42
CA THR A 538 15.01 -11.34 29.33
C THR A 538 15.05 -11.97 27.94
N SER A 539 15.82 -13.05 27.78
CA SER A 539 16.09 -13.71 26.51
C SER A 539 16.16 -15.22 26.71
N VAL A 540 15.85 -15.97 25.64
CA VAL A 540 16.04 -17.42 25.60
C VAL A 540 17.35 -17.70 24.87
N SER A 541 18.28 -18.38 25.51
CA SER A 541 19.59 -18.74 24.96
C SER A 541 19.60 -20.21 24.60
N ILE A 542 20.14 -20.54 23.43
CA ILE A 542 20.41 -21.93 23.01
C ILE A 542 21.90 -22.21 23.18
N ALA A 543 22.22 -23.35 23.77
CA ALA A 543 23.57 -23.79 24.03
C ALA A 543 23.73 -25.29 23.76
N GLU A 544 24.98 -25.68 23.59
CA GLU A 544 25.42 -27.06 23.43
C GLU A 544 26.15 -27.48 24.72
N LEU A 545 25.77 -28.63 25.28
CA LEU A 545 26.50 -29.33 26.32
C LEU A 545 27.30 -30.46 25.68
N ARG A 546 28.61 -30.44 25.85
CA ARG A 546 29.51 -31.45 25.29
C ARG A 546 30.39 -32.05 26.36
N LYS A 547 30.29 -33.36 26.54
CA LYS A 547 31.17 -34.15 27.41
C LYS A 547 32.47 -34.44 26.68
N ASP A 548 33.58 -34.04 27.28
CA ASP A 548 34.90 -34.38 26.78
C ASP A 548 35.15 -35.88 26.96
N GLY A 549 35.57 -36.56 25.88
CA GLY A 549 35.71 -38.02 25.85
C GLY A 549 36.85 -38.56 26.73
N PHE A 550 37.86 -37.73 27.03
CA PHE A 550 39.02 -38.13 27.81
C PHE A 550 38.84 -37.84 29.30
N THR A 551 38.37 -36.65 29.63
CA THR A 551 38.21 -36.18 31.02
C THR A 551 36.84 -36.50 31.60
N GLY A 552 35.84 -36.75 30.75
CA GLY A 552 34.45 -36.91 31.18
C GLY A 552 33.79 -35.61 31.66
N ILE A 553 34.48 -34.47 31.56
CA ILE A 553 33.98 -33.16 32.00
C ILE A 553 33.03 -32.59 30.96
N TRP A 554 31.91 -32.02 31.42
CA TRP A 554 30.96 -31.32 30.56
C TRP A 554 31.41 -29.88 30.32
N SER A 555 31.37 -29.48 29.06
CA SER A 555 31.58 -28.10 28.61
C SER A 555 30.26 -27.51 28.14
N PHE A 556 30.04 -26.22 28.45
CA PHE A 556 28.86 -25.46 28.04
C PHE A 556 29.26 -24.43 26.99
N ARG A 557 28.64 -24.51 25.81
CA ARG A 557 28.94 -23.63 24.68
C ARG A 557 27.67 -22.91 24.21
N PRO A 558 27.48 -21.63 24.57
CA PRO A 558 26.41 -20.81 24.00
C PRO A 558 26.51 -20.78 22.48
N ARG A 559 25.36 -20.87 21.80
CA ARG A 559 25.29 -20.85 20.34
C ARG A 559 24.63 -19.57 19.84
N TRP A 560 23.41 -19.29 20.27
CA TRP A 560 22.70 -18.06 19.91
C TRP A 560 21.62 -17.71 20.94
N LYS A 561 21.08 -16.49 20.83
CA LYS A 561 19.95 -15.99 21.62
C LYS A 561 18.74 -15.74 20.73
N LEU A 562 17.58 -16.17 21.19
CA LEU A 562 16.30 -15.91 20.55
C LEU A 562 15.74 -14.58 21.05
N HIS A 563 15.32 -13.75 20.11
CA HIS A 563 14.61 -12.50 20.35
C HIS A 563 13.24 -12.62 19.69
N PRO A 564 12.12 -12.41 20.41
CA PRO A 564 10.79 -12.60 19.84
C PRO A 564 10.54 -11.74 18.59
N GLY A 565 11.17 -10.57 18.52
CA GLY A 565 11.11 -9.69 17.36
C GLY A 565 11.82 -10.17 16.09
N THR A 566 12.88 -10.98 16.22
CA THR A 566 13.71 -11.36 15.05
C THR A 566 13.11 -12.48 14.23
N GLY A 567 12.19 -13.25 14.80
CA GLY A 567 11.57 -14.38 14.09
C GLY A 567 10.55 -13.95 13.04
N LEU A 568 9.86 -12.83 13.26
CA LEU A 568 8.87 -12.25 12.32
C LEU A 568 9.53 -11.62 11.10
N CYS A 569 10.77 -11.18 11.26
CA CYS A 569 11.58 -10.52 10.23
C CYS A 569 11.85 -11.37 8.99
N ALA A 570 11.84 -12.69 9.13
CA ALA A 570 12.04 -13.59 8.00
C ALA A 570 10.85 -13.55 7.01
N PHE A 571 9.69 -13.06 7.44
CA PHE A 571 8.47 -13.03 6.64
C PHE A 571 8.25 -11.68 5.92
N ASP A 572 8.64 -10.56 6.54
CA ASP A 572 8.47 -9.22 5.98
C ASP A 572 9.58 -8.26 6.45
N LYS A 573 10.33 -7.69 5.50
CA LYS A 573 11.48 -6.81 5.75
C LYS A 573 11.09 -5.42 6.25
N ASP A 574 9.88 -4.96 5.95
CA ASP A 574 9.45 -3.60 6.33
C ASP A 574 8.86 -3.58 7.75
N LEU A 575 8.22 -4.68 8.16
CA LEU A 575 7.81 -4.90 9.56
C LEU A 575 8.99 -5.08 10.52
N CYS A 576 10.18 -5.48 10.03
CA CYS A 576 11.36 -5.73 10.86
C CYS A 576 11.83 -4.56 11.71
N ALA A 577 11.78 -3.34 11.18
CA ALA A 577 12.44 -2.20 11.82
C ALA A 577 11.78 -1.83 13.16
N ALA A 578 10.46 -2.05 13.27
CA ALA A 578 9.68 -1.70 14.46
C ALA A 578 9.72 -2.77 15.57
N TRP A 579 10.13 -4.01 15.27
CA TRP A 579 9.95 -5.15 16.19
C TRP A 579 11.23 -5.62 16.89
N ARG A 580 12.37 -4.94 16.67
CA ARG A 580 13.66 -5.31 17.27
C ARG A 580 13.70 -5.27 18.80
N GLU A 581 12.71 -4.69 19.47
CA GLU A 581 12.71 -4.49 20.93
C GLU A 581 11.94 -5.54 21.75
N GLY A 582 11.41 -6.59 21.12
CA GLY A 582 10.71 -7.65 21.85
C GLY A 582 11.61 -8.38 22.86
N LYS A 583 11.13 -8.59 24.09
CA LYS A 583 11.80 -9.39 25.15
C LYS A 583 10.90 -10.55 25.60
N TYR A 584 11.53 -11.61 26.07
CA TYR A 584 10.87 -12.69 26.79
C TYR A 584 10.93 -12.36 28.28
N ASP A 585 9.90 -11.72 28.82
CA ASP A 585 9.82 -11.28 30.22
C ASP A 585 8.93 -12.19 31.09
N ASP A 586 8.18 -13.09 30.46
CA ASP A 586 7.14 -13.89 31.10
C ASP A 586 7.16 -15.36 30.64
N VAL A 587 8.32 -15.95 30.37
CA VAL A 587 8.42 -17.37 30.01
C VAL A 587 8.04 -18.23 31.22
N GLU A 588 7.09 -19.13 31.01
CA GLU A 588 6.62 -20.09 32.01
C GLU A 588 7.27 -21.46 31.78
N ALA A 589 7.38 -21.91 30.52
CA ALA A 589 8.05 -23.17 30.18
C ALA A 589 8.80 -23.11 28.85
N LEU A 590 9.83 -23.95 28.72
CA LEU A 590 10.60 -24.19 27.49
C LEU A 590 10.56 -25.67 27.16
N GLN A 591 10.47 -26.00 25.88
CA GLN A 591 10.53 -27.39 25.43
C GLN A 591 11.26 -27.48 24.09
N LEU A 592 12.44 -28.10 24.11
CA LEU A 592 13.14 -28.51 22.91
C LEU A 592 12.44 -29.70 22.24
N SER A 593 12.45 -29.71 20.91
CA SER A 593 12.06 -30.90 20.14
C SER A 593 13.04 -32.06 20.41
N PRO A 594 12.70 -33.31 20.06
CA PRO A 594 13.67 -34.41 20.10
C PRO A 594 14.92 -34.06 19.30
N GLY A 595 16.09 -34.42 19.83
CA GLY A 595 17.37 -34.01 19.25
C GLY A 595 17.82 -32.60 19.63
N GLY A 596 16.89 -31.73 20.07
CA GLY A 596 17.11 -30.36 20.53
C GLY A 596 17.67 -29.36 19.52
N ARG A 597 17.95 -29.79 18.29
CA ARG A 597 18.56 -28.95 17.25
C ARG A 597 17.54 -28.21 16.38
N THR A 598 16.35 -28.77 16.21
CA THR A 598 15.45 -28.39 15.14
C THR A 598 14.34 -27.44 15.59
N GLY A 599 13.74 -27.69 16.75
CA GLY A 599 12.58 -26.96 17.25
C GLY A 599 12.70 -26.53 18.71
N LEU A 600 12.13 -25.37 19.03
CA LEU A 600 11.87 -24.95 20.40
C LEU A 600 10.46 -24.41 20.50
N SER A 601 9.72 -24.86 21.51
CA SER A 601 8.51 -24.21 22.00
C SER A 601 8.81 -23.35 23.22
N VAL A 602 8.23 -22.16 23.27
CA VAL A 602 8.31 -21.20 24.38
C VAL A 602 6.88 -20.90 24.85
N LEU A 603 6.52 -21.37 26.04
CA LEU A 603 5.24 -21.07 26.66
C LEU A 603 5.39 -19.84 27.55
N ARG A 604 4.54 -18.84 27.34
CA ARG A 604 4.51 -17.59 28.10
C ARG A 604 3.35 -17.58 29.09
N ARG A 605 3.50 -16.84 30.18
CA ARG A 605 2.52 -16.73 31.27
C ARG A 605 1.16 -16.20 30.81
N ASN A 606 1.16 -15.36 29.79
CA ASN A 606 -0.08 -14.84 29.18
C ASN A 606 -0.83 -15.89 28.32
N GLY A 607 -0.31 -17.12 28.20
CA GLY A 607 -0.92 -18.18 27.42
C GLY A 607 -0.48 -18.24 25.97
N LEU A 608 0.52 -17.46 25.58
CA LEU A 608 1.07 -17.48 24.23
C LEU A 608 2.12 -18.58 24.13
N LEU A 609 1.98 -19.42 23.11
CA LEU A 609 2.98 -20.40 22.70
C LEU A 609 3.69 -19.88 21.46
N ASP A 610 5.00 -19.69 21.54
CA ASP A 610 5.84 -19.40 20.39
C ASP A 610 6.57 -20.68 19.98
N ALA A 611 6.64 -20.96 18.68
CA ALA A 611 7.46 -22.05 18.16
C ALA A 611 8.56 -21.51 17.26
N TRP A 612 9.75 -22.07 17.39
CA TRP A 612 10.94 -21.66 16.67
C TRP A 612 11.54 -22.82 15.91
N ALA A 613 11.94 -22.58 14.66
CA ALA A 613 12.83 -23.44 13.91
C ALA A 613 14.26 -22.99 14.18
N LEU A 614 14.93 -23.69 15.10
CA LEU A 614 16.22 -23.31 15.66
C LEU A 614 17.33 -23.22 14.63
N GLU A 615 17.34 -24.09 13.62
CA GLU A 615 18.36 -24.08 12.56
C GLU A 615 18.32 -22.79 11.71
N SER A 616 17.12 -22.25 11.51
CA SER A 616 16.90 -21.04 10.71
C SER A 616 16.80 -19.76 11.55
N GLY A 617 16.65 -19.91 12.88
CA GLY A 617 16.29 -18.81 13.77
C GLY A 617 14.91 -18.20 13.47
N ARG A 618 14.07 -18.88 12.69
CA ARG A 618 12.75 -18.38 12.28
C ARG A 618 11.70 -18.75 13.31
N LEU A 619 10.81 -17.82 13.61
CA LEU A 619 9.58 -18.09 14.34
C LEU A 619 8.60 -18.81 13.39
N LEU A 620 8.22 -20.02 13.75
CA LEU A 620 7.26 -20.85 13.02
C LEU A 620 5.83 -20.32 13.18
N GLY A 621 5.48 -19.86 14.38
CA GLY A 621 4.16 -19.32 14.66
C GLY A 621 3.97 -18.92 16.12
N HIS A 622 2.84 -18.25 16.37
CA HIS A 622 2.35 -17.88 17.69
C HIS A 622 0.93 -18.43 17.86
N TRP A 623 0.66 -19.11 18.97
CA TRP A 623 -0.66 -19.65 19.27
C TRP A 623 -1.12 -19.21 20.66
N GLN A 624 -2.34 -18.68 20.74
CA GLN A 624 -2.96 -18.32 22.01
C GLN A 624 -3.69 -19.55 22.56
N LEU A 625 -3.16 -20.16 23.61
CA LEU A 625 -3.72 -21.36 24.24
C LEU A 625 -4.76 -21.01 25.33
N GLY A 626 -4.56 -19.91 26.04
CA GLY A 626 -5.33 -19.55 27.23
C GLY A 626 -4.40 -19.33 28.43
N LYS A 627 -4.89 -18.74 29.52
CA LYS A 627 -4.04 -18.45 30.69
C LYS A 627 -3.87 -19.68 31.58
N ASN A 628 -2.88 -19.63 32.48
CA ASN A 628 -2.64 -20.62 33.55
C ASN A 628 -2.02 -21.96 33.12
N TYR A 629 -1.51 -22.08 31.89
CA TYR A 629 -0.63 -23.21 31.57
C TYR A 629 0.73 -23.00 32.24
N THR A 630 1.23 -24.02 32.92
CA THR A 630 2.45 -23.93 33.74
C THR A 630 3.61 -24.76 33.21
N ALA A 631 3.33 -25.83 32.48
CA ALA A 631 4.35 -26.71 31.91
C ALA A 631 3.87 -27.30 30.59
N MET A 632 4.83 -27.80 29.80
CA MET A 632 4.55 -28.48 28.55
C MET A 632 5.57 -29.58 28.25
N ALA A 633 5.18 -30.58 27.46
CA ALA A 633 6.06 -31.63 26.97
C ALA A 633 5.67 -32.03 25.53
N HIS A 634 6.68 -32.24 24.68
CA HIS A 634 6.48 -32.74 23.31
C HIS A 634 6.31 -34.26 23.34
N ASN A 635 5.36 -34.75 22.56
CA ASN A 635 5.18 -36.17 22.24
C ASN A 635 5.42 -36.34 20.75
N ALA A 636 6.70 -36.40 20.38
CA ALA A 636 7.09 -36.41 18.98
C ALA A 636 6.63 -37.63 18.19
N PRO A 637 6.62 -38.87 18.73
CA PRO A 637 6.14 -40.04 17.99
C PRO A 637 4.68 -39.90 17.52
N HIS A 638 3.86 -39.17 18.28
CA HIS A 638 2.45 -38.96 17.98
C HIS A 638 2.12 -37.54 17.53
N GLY A 639 3.13 -36.69 17.32
CA GLY A 639 2.96 -35.30 16.92
C GLY A 639 2.04 -34.51 17.87
N GLY A 640 2.15 -34.73 19.18
CA GLY A 640 1.33 -34.07 20.20
C GLY A 640 2.13 -33.10 21.07
N LEU A 641 1.46 -32.07 21.59
CA LEU A 641 1.94 -31.23 22.69
C LEU A 641 1.03 -31.46 23.90
N HIS A 642 1.62 -31.87 25.02
CA HIS A 642 0.93 -31.97 26.31
C HIS A 642 1.20 -30.73 27.12
N LEU A 643 0.16 -30.16 27.72
CA LEU A 643 0.20 -28.96 28.55
C LEU A 643 -0.38 -29.27 29.92
N ALA A 644 0.23 -28.74 30.98
CA ALA A 644 -0.39 -28.70 32.31
C ALA A 644 -1.08 -27.35 32.51
N LEU A 645 -2.39 -27.38 32.73
CA LEU A 645 -3.23 -26.24 33.06
C LEU A 645 -3.51 -26.24 34.55
N GLN A 646 -3.15 -25.16 35.26
CA GLN A 646 -3.49 -25.02 36.68
C GLN A 646 -4.92 -24.51 36.85
N LEU A 647 -5.79 -25.31 37.46
CA LEU A 647 -7.13 -24.93 37.91
C LEU A 647 -7.21 -24.86 39.43
N GLU A 648 -8.30 -24.29 39.96
CA GLU A 648 -8.58 -24.25 41.41
C GLU A 648 -8.74 -25.65 42.00
N SER A 649 -9.25 -26.61 41.22
CA SER A 649 -9.40 -28.01 41.62
C SER A 649 -8.10 -28.81 41.57
N GLY A 650 -7.03 -28.23 41.02
CA GLY A 650 -5.76 -28.90 40.76
C GLY A 650 -5.36 -28.83 39.29
N PRO A 651 -4.23 -29.44 38.91
CA PRO A 651 -3.77 -29.41 37.53
C PRO A 651 -4.65 -30.28 36.62
N VAL A 652 -4.70 -29.94 35.34
CA VAL A 652 -5.30 -30.76 34.30
C VAL A 652 -4.27 -30.88 33.19
N ILE A 653 -4.13 -32.07 32.61
CA ILE A 653 -3.28 -32.26 31.44
C ILE A 653 -4.14 -32.20 30.19
N GLU A 654 -3.80 -31.30 29.29
CA GLU A 654 -4.43 -31.14 27.99
C GLU A 654 -3.46 -31.60 26.90
N SER A 655 -3.97 -32.28 25.90
CA SER A 655 -3.25 -32.70 24.71
C SER A 655 -3.79 -31.94 23.51
N LEU A 656 -2.89 -31.37 22.72
CA LEU A 656 -3.21 -30.75 21.44
C LEU A 656 -2.28 -31.28 20.34
N PRO A 657 -2.71 -31.28 19.08
CA PRO A 657 -1.82 -31.62 17.98
C PRO A 657 -0.69 -30.60 17.87
N LEU A 658 0.54 -31.09 17.74
CA LEU A 658 1.71 -30.27 17.45
C LEU A 658 1.57 -29.71 16.02
N PRO A 659 1.84 -28.42 15.79
CA PRO A 659 1.94 -27.88 14.44
C PRO A 659 2.80 -28.76 13.55
N GLN A 660 2.34 -29.08 12.34
CA GLN A 660 3.09 -29.93 11.39
C GLN A 660 4.50 -29.38 11.16
N GLU A 661 4.67 -28.06 11.18
CA GLU A 661 5.95 -27.39 11.02
C GLU A 661 6.94 -27.70 12.14
N LEU A 662 6.47 -28.05 13.33
CA LEU A 662 7.32 -28.53 14.43
C LEU A 662 7.59 -30.04 14.29
N SER A 663 6.58 -30.82 13.89
CA SER A 663 6.68 -32.28 13.70
C SER A 663 7.64 -32.66 12.57
N ASP A 664 7.59 -31.96 11.43
CA ASP A 664 8.30 -32.33 10.20
C ASP A 664 9.82 -32.10 10.31
N THR A 665 10.25 -31.23 11.21
CA THR A 665 11.67 -30.91 11.36
C THR A 665 12.49 -32.09 11.89
N GLY A 666 11.89 -33.07 12.55
CA GLY A 666 12.58 -34.25 13.09
C GLY A 666 12.74 -35.40 12.09
N LEU A 667 11.81 -35.57 11.14
CA LEU A 667 11.74 -36.79 10.32
C LEU A 667 12.39 -36.64 8.94
N ALA A 668 12.50 -35.42 8.41
CA ALA A 668 13.01 -35.19 7.04
C ALA A 668 14.50 -35.54 6.84
N GLN A 669 15.32 -35.63 7.90
CA GLN A 669 16.75 -35.95 7.77
C GLN A 669 17.08 -37.46 7.83
N SER A 670 16.19 -38.30 8.37
CA SER A 670 16.44 -39.74 8.49
C SER A 670 16.36 -40.50 7.15
N SER A 671 15.59 -40.00 6.17
CA SER A 671 15.45 -40.68 4.87
C SER A 671 16.50 -40.28 3.82
N ALA A 672 17.32 -39.25 4.09
CA ALA A 672 18.26 -38.70 3.11
C ALA A 672 19.64 -39.41 3.07
N THR A 673 19.98 -40.24 4.06
CA THR A 673 21.28 -40.96 4.12
C THR A 673 21.28 -42.32 3.42
N GLY A 674 20.20 -42.69 2.70
CA GLY A 674 20.13 -43.92 1.89
C GLY A 674 20.64 -43.80 0.45
N ARG A 675 21.22 -42.67 0.04
CA ARG A 675 21.68 -42.44 -1.35
C ARG A 675 23.10 -41.87 -1.43
N GLU A 676 24.07 -42.66 -0.97
CA GLU A 676 25.48 -42.44 -1.28
C GLU A 676 26.11 -43.72 -1.85
N ALA A 677 25.98 -43.91 -3.17
CA ALA A 677 26.81 -44.82 -3.97
C ALA A 677 26.71 -44.56 -5.49
N VAL A 678 26.77 -43.31 -5.95
CA VAL A 678 27.15 -43.00 -7.36
C VAL A 678 27.85 -41.62 -7.44
N SER A 679 29.08 -41.52 -6.95
CA SER A 679 29.98 -40.39 -7.24
C SER A 679 31.25 -40.87 -7.95
N ALA A 680 31.08 -41.41 -9.15
CA ALA A 680 32.17 -41.59 -10.10
C ALA A 680 31.62 -41.23 -11.50
N GLY A 681 31.88 -40.00 -11.94
CA GLY A 681 31.47 -39.57 -13.29
C GLY A 681 31.14 -38.09 -13.43
N ARG A 682 32.00 -37.19 -12.97
CA ARG A 682 31.85 -35.74 -13.26
C ARG A 682 33.11 -35.00 -13.70
N ASP A 683 34.15 -35.73 -14.13
CA ASP A 683 35.39 -35.11 -14.68
C ASP A 683 35.55 -35.21 -16.21
N ALA A 684 34.56 -35.73 -16.94
CA ALA A 684 34.69 -35.94 -18.39
C ALA A 684 34.08 -34.83 -19.29
N LYS A 685 33.53 -33.74 -18.74
CA LYS A 685 32.73 -32.78 -19.53
C LYS A 685 33.31 -31.37 -19.71
N VAL A 686 34.55 -31.13 -19.24
CA VAL A 686 35.23 -29.82 -19.37
C VAL A 686 36.23 -29.79 -20.55
N ALA A 687 36.55 -30.93 -21.18
CA ALA A 687 37.55 -30.99 -22.26
C ALA A 687 37.02 -30.81 -23.70
N SER A 688 35.73 -30.60 -23.96
CA SER A 688 35.18 -30.57 -25.33
C SER A 688 34.66 -29.20 -25.83
N ARG A 689 35.05 -28.08 -25.19
CA ARG A 689 34.64 -26.72 -25.61
C ARG A 689 35.78 -25.80 -26.06
N LEU A 690 36.97 -26.33 -26.36
CA LEU A 690 38.11 -25.56 -26.90
C LEU A 690 38.63 -26.06 -28.27
N SER A 691 37.75 -26.61 -29.11
CA SER A 691 38.05 -26.76 -30.54
C SER A 691 36.76 -26.70 -31.37
N ARG A 692 36.26 -25.49 -31.59
CA ARG A 692 35.43 -25.13 -32.75
C ARG A 692 35.54 -23.65 -33.01
#